data_AF-A0A535FJ62-F1
#
_entry.id   AF-A0A535FJ62-F1
#
_cell.length_a   1.000
_cell.length_b   1.000
_cell.length_c   1.000
_cell.angle_alpha   90.00
_cell.angle_beta   90.00
_cell.angle_gamma   90.00
#
_symmetry.space_group_name_H-M   'P 1'
#
loop_
_entity.id
_entity.type
_entity.pdbx_description
1 polymer ?
#
loop_
_entity_poly.entity_id
_entity_poly.type
_entity_poly.pdbx_seq_one_letter_code
_entity_poly.pdbx_strand_id
1 'polypeptide(L)'
;MEWELWPKRVPQNLARYVTLEVERYLRLPLNTYDAGKNYLAIIEDIYNGLRKKNIRYVPEHYHPAEKLQRIFTPHEIFEAPGTGNCLDLAICFCGLCLSNGLLPILIVLEDHALAAVSLRHSIREWDGYRQARSLFDTYPLSDVTKLCKLIDESGYLVIECTGFANSARLGQNPDARYPETIGRENGVLPFERAREAGLEQLKLKETRPLQFALDIAVAHFAWGLVPYSCDNRQKPVRNLYHPNFLPNTFFPLTNTECPVVDTRPCIFVSHDAVGDTSAKDVLNNILHALKEADFVVVLDTQRPSSFSEEWRKQLYICIQQCHGAVVVFSESALTSEWVAYEVNMLNVRKYLNPKFVITPILLPSVTQDQLAKYHFSGDVLLALQEITKDSTIASIIEQQFGPLKSILPENPLQKLGGVITPWLNKLDRATIESVALELHANTISWPQDSESRKMLLAQELLKAELLDVHNAMIELAPKLEQKHAEHIVTILAPSWIDERAVAPIPKLVKRPLIRRTMCLNSEEPLTAEMYIRRACNAFPGWQKPIKALNTSGEDLFEAVERQILAGYRKTFVDDDASDAYIKKQLGIPRTKIEPYIVLIHGELDREILRMLRTKYLGVTFFLLSSDESIDEQELEQNDIELLLPLLDHLEEDDAHSIYWAIRKVVKDSFSY
;
A
#
# COMPACT_ATOMS: atom_id res chain seq x y z
N MET A 1 -21.17 23.82 4.60
CA MET A 1 -19.81 23.31 4.30
C MET A 1 -20.01 22.30 3.20
N GLU A 2 -19.22 22.39 2.14
CA GLU A 2 -19.36 21.48 1.00
C GLU A 2 -18.33 20.38 1.17
N TRP A 3 -18.75 19.12 0.97
CA TRP A 3 -17.79 18.08 0.67
C TRP A 3 -16.94 18.51 -0.54
N GLU A 4 -15.72 18.00 -0.62
CA GLU A 4 -14.88 18.25 -1.79
C GLU A 4 -15.61 17.81 -3.07
N LEU A 5 -15.28 18.42 -4.20
CA LEU A 5 -15.84 17.98 -5.47
C LEU A 5 -15.22 16.64 -5.85
N TRP A 6 -16.04 15.68 -6.27
CA TRP A 6 -15.56 14.39 -6.70
C TRP A 6 -14.89 14.49 -8.07
N PRO A 7 -13.61 14.12 -8.22
CA PRO A 7 -12.97 14.03 -9.52
C PRO A 7 -13.41 12.74 -10.24
N LYS A 8 -14.14 12.88 -11.35
CA LYS A 8 -14.66 11.73 -12.13
C LYS A 8 -13.55 10.78 -12.61
N ARG A 9 -12.30 11.29 -12.74
CA ARG A 9 -11.10 10.51 -13.10
C ARG A 9 -10.60 9.55 -12.01
N VAL A 10 -11.08 9.69 -10.76
CA VAL A 10 -10.75 8.79 -9.64
C VAL A 10 -12.03 8.16 -9.09
N PRO A 11 -12.56 7.12 -9.74
CA PRO A 11 -13.82 6.48 -9.34
C PRO A 11 -13.85 6.00 -7.88
N GLN A 12 -12.71 5.53 -7.36
CA GLN A 12 -12.55 5.01 -6.00
C GLN A 12 -12.98 6.05 -4.94
N ASN A 13 -12.63 7.32 -5.14
CA ASN A 13 -12.91 8.40 -4.19
C ASN A 13 -14.41 8.63 -3.96
N LEU A 14 -15.27 8.14 -4.84
CA LEU A 14 -16.71 8.19 -4.64
C LEU A 14 -17.16 7.43 -3.38
N ALA A 15 -16.41 6.40 -2.97
CA ALA A 15 -16.70 5.67 -1.73
C ALA A 15 -16.60 6.56 -0.48
N ARG A 16 -15.79 7.63 -0.49
CA ARG A 16 -15.65 8.54 0.66
C ARG A 16 -16.93 9.32 0.96
N TYR A 17 -17.82 9.48 -0.02
CA TYR A 17 -19.10 10.16 0.17
C TYR A 17 -20.16 9.22 0.77
N VAL A 18 -19.90 7.91 0.78
CA VAL A 18 -20.77 6.94 1.45
C VAL A 18 -20.42 6.93 2.94
N THR A 19 -21.19 7.62 3.76
CA THR A 19 -20.92 7.78 5.20
C THR A 19 -21.93 7.03 6.07
N LEU A 20 -21.45 6.45 7.16
CA LEU A 20 -22.31 5.81 8.18
C LEU A 20 -23.13 6.83 8.97
N GLU A 21 -22.65 8.08 9.04
CA GLU A 21 -23.32 9.17 9.78
C GLU A 21 -24.69 9.54 9.20
N VAL A 22 -25.04 9.04 8.01
CA VAL A 22 -26.35 9.23 7.38
C VAL A 22 -27.50 8.65 8.22
N GLU A 23 -27.24 7.67 9.09
CA GLU A 23 -28.23 7.08 10.00
C GLU A 23 -28.89 8.12 10.92
N ARG A 24 -28.20 9.24 11.19
CA ARG A 24 -28.70 10.34 12.01
C ARG A 24 -29.96 10.98 11.42
N TYR A 25 -30.11 10.90 10.09
CA TYR A 25 -31.20 11.53 9.34
C TYR A 25 -32.40 10.60 9.12
N LEU A 26 -32.21 9.28 9.21
CA LEU A 26 -33.27 8.30 9.02
C LEU A 26 -33.14 7.15 10.04
N ARG A 27 -33.99 7.19 11.07
CA ARG A 27 -34.18 6.06 11.98
C ARG A 27 -35.21 5.09 11.41
N LEU A 28 -34.83 3.83 11.30
CA LEU A 28 -35.74 2.78 10.87
C LEU A 28 -36.64 2.33 12.03
N PRO A 29 -37.92 2.00 11.78
CA PRO A 29 -38.80 1.44 12.80
C PRO A 29 -38.43 -0.01 13.17
N LEU A 30 -37.77 -0.71 12.27
CA LEU A 30 -37.31 -2.08 12.46
C LEU A 30 -35.94 -2.10 13.15
N ASN A 31 -35.85 -2.86 14.24
CA ASN A 31 -34.60 -3.14 14.93
C ASN A 31 -33.84 -4.21 14.14
N THR A 32 -32.68 -3.84 13.61
CA THR A 32 -31.84 -4.74 12.80
C THR A 32 -31.36 -5.98 13.57
N TYR A 33 -31.26 -5.89 14.90
CA TYR A 33 -30.98 -7.06 15.76
C TYR A 33 -32.13 -8.06 15.75
N ASP A 34 -33.38 -7.58 15.80
CA ASP A 34 -34.58 -8.42 15.85
C ASP A 34 -34.92 -9.02 14.47
N ALA A 35 -34.51 -8.35 13.38
CA ALA A 35 -34.72 -8.81 12.01
C ALA A 35 -33.78 -9.96 11.59
N GLY A 36 -32.69 -10.22 12.33
CA GLY A 36 -31.74 -11.28 12.04
C GLY A 36 -31.16 -11.19 10.61
N LYS A 37 -31.13 -12.33 9.88
CA LYS A 37 -30.66 -12.40 8.48
C LYS A 37 -31.75 -12.06 7.44
N ASN A 38 -32.87 -11.42 7.82
CA ASN A 38 -33.89 -10.99 6.87
C ASN A 38 -33.50 -9.66 6.20
N TYR A 39 -32.42 -9.70 5.40
CA TYR A 39 -31.87 -8.50 4.76
C TYR A 39 -32.84 -7.84 3.79
N LEU A 40 -33.70 -8.62 3.12
CA LEU A 40 -34.74 -8.07 2.23
C LEU A 40 -35.68 -7.11 2.98
N ALA A 41 -36.15 -7.47 4.16
CA ALA A 41 -37.03 -6.62 4.96
C ALA A 41 -36.32 -5.34 5.42
N ILE A 42 -35.04 -5.42 5.81
CA ILE A 42 -34.25 -4.24 6.18
C ILE A 42 -34.09 -3.30 4.97
N ILE A 43 -33.78 -3.84 3.80
CA ILE A 43 -33.63 -3.05 2.56
C ILE A 43 -34.96 -2.37 2.18
N GLU A 44 -36.08 -3.09 2.27
CA GLU A 44 -37.41 -2.55 2.02
C GLU A 44 -37.76 -1.41 2.99
N ASP A 45 -37.44 -1.57 4.28
CA ASP A 45 -37.69 -0.55 5.30
C ASP A 45 -36.83 0.70 5.10
N ILE A 46 -35.56 0.54 4.70
CA ILE A 46 -34.70 1.67 4.31
C ILE A 46 -35.36 2.43 3.14
N TYR A 47 -35.72 1.72 2.08
CA TYR A 47 -36.30 2.31 0.88
C TYR A 47 -37.63 3.03 1.17
N ASN A 48 -38.52 2.39 1.93
CA ASN A 48 -39.80 2.99 2.33
C ASN A 48 -39.62 4.15 3.33
N GLY A 49 -38.60 4.10 4.18
CA GLY A 49 -38.20 5.20 5.04
C GLY A 49 -37.77 6.43 4.23
N LEU A 50 -36.95 6.23 3.20
CA LEU A 50 -36.50 7.28 2.28
C LEU A 50 -37.67 7.90 1.51
N ARG A 51 -38.62 7.10 1.01
CA ARG A 51 -39.83 7.61 0.33
C ARG A 51 -40.62 8.61 1.19
N LYS A 52 -40.65 8.39 2.51
CA LYS A 52 -41.38 9.27 3.45
C LYS A 52 -40.68 10.60 3.71
N LYS A 53 -39.41 10.76 3.29
CA LYS A 53 -38.64 12.00 3.46
C LYS A 53 -38.93 13.07 2.41
N ASN A 54 -39.72 12.76 1.37
CA ASN A 54 -40.12 13.69 0.32
C ASN A 54 -38.95 14.43 -0.35
N ILE A 55 -37.85 13.72 -0.57
CA ILE A 55 -36.65 14.23 -1.26
C ILE A 55 -37.05 14.54 -2.71
N ARG A 56 -36.71 15.72 -3.23
CA ARG A 56 -37.01 16.08 -4.63
C ARG A 56 -35.86 15.69 -5.54
N TYR A 57 -36.18 15.03 -6.66
CA TYR A 57 -35.17 14.74 -7.66
C TYR A 57 -34.78 16.00 -8.43
N VAL A 58 -33.48 16.20 -8.63
CA VAL A 58 -32.92 17.24 -9.49
C VAL A 58 -31.93 16.62 -10.48
N PRO A 59 -31.91 17.05 -11.76
CA PRO A 59 -30.86 16.61 -12.69
C PRO A 59 -29.49 17.13 -12.24
N GLU A 60 -28.42 16.50 -12.73
CA GLU A 60 -27.05 16.92 -12.44
C GLU A 60 -26.85 18.40 -12.82
N HIS A 61 -26.19 19.15 -11.94
CA HIS A 61 -25.85 20.54 -12.20
C HIS A 61 -24.67 20.60 -13.16
N TYR A 62 -24.82 21.30 -14.28
CA TYR A 62 -23.73 21.57 -15.20
C TYR A 62 -22.58 22.30 -14.48
N HIS A 63 -21.39 21.71 -14.53
CA HIS A 63 -20.16 22.31 -14.02
C HIS A 63 -19.20 22.59 -15.19
N PRO A 64 -18.61 23.80 -15.32
CA PRO A 64 -17.74 24.14 -16.46
C PRO A 64 -16.49 23.26 -16.61
N ALA A 65 -16.09 22.61 -15.52
CA ALA A 65 -15.07 21.57 -15.51
C ALA A 65 -15.77 20.21 -15.36
N GLU A 66 -16.19 19.60 -16.47
CA GLU A 66 -16.92 18.31 -16.52
C GLU A 66 -16.19 17.14 -15.82
N LYS A 67 -14.89 17.31 -15.54
CA LYS A 67 -14.05 16.36 -14.80
C LYS A 67 -14.31 16.33 -13.28
N LEU A 68 -15.09 17.27 -12.74
CA LEU A 68 -15.46 17.36 -11.32
C LEU A 68 -16.98 17.36 -11.18
N GLN A 69 -17.50 16.63 -10.19
CA GLN A 69 -18.92 16.60 -9.85
C GLN A 69 -19.14 16.84 -8.36
N ARG A 70 -20.11 17.69 -8.05
CA ARG A 70 -20.54 17.94 -6.66
C ARG A 70 -21.44 16.81 -6.19
N ILE A 71 -21.19 16.31 -4.98
CA ILE A 71 -22.05 15.34 -4.30
C ILE A 71 -22.78 16.04 -3.15
N PHE A 72 -24.10 15.92 -3.08
CA PHE A 72 -24.88 16.53 -1.99
C PHE A 72 -24.66 15.79 -0.66
N THR A 73 -24.50 16.56 0.41
CA THR A 73 -24.39 16.03 1.78
C THR A 73 -25.71 15.44 2.28
N PRO A 74 -25.72 14.56 3.30
CA PRO A 74 -26.95 14.07 3.92
C PRO A 74 -27.86 15.20 4.41
N HIS A 75 -27.30 16.28 4.98
CA HIS A 75 -28.09 17.45 5.37
C HIS A 75 -28.82 18.08 4.17
N GLU A 76 -28.15 18.19 3.01
CA GLU A 76 -28.75 18.73 1.79
C GLU A 76 -29.83 17.81 1.20
N ILE A 77 -29.63 16.49 1.29
CA ILE A 77 -30.60 15.50 0.82
C ILE A 77 -31.85 15.46 1.72
N PHE A 78 -31.68 15.51 3.05
CA PHE A 78 -32.77 15.27 4.00
C PHE A 78 -33.42 16.52 4.58
N GLU A 79 -32.70 17.64 4.71
CA GLU A 79 -33.18 18.83 5.43
C GLU A 79 -33.31 20.04 4.51
N ALA A 80 -32.20 20.55 3.98
CA ALA A 80 -32.20 21.76 3.15
C ALA A 80 -31.08 21.73 2.11
N PRO A 81 -31.39 21.68 0.80
CA PRO A 81 -32.69 21.97 0.17
C PRO A 81 -33.69 20.80 0.06
N GLY A 82 -33.32 19.61 0.54
CA GLY A 82 -34.16 18.40 0.44
C GLY A 82 -34.16 17.82 -0.97
N THR A 83 -33.00 17.77 -1.64
CA THR A 83 -32.87 17.35 -3.05
C THR A 83 -31.69 16.43 -3.29
N GLY A 84 -31.74 15.63 -4.36
CA GLY A 84 -30.60 14.85 -4.84
C GLY A 84 -30.78 14.39 -6.29
N ASN A 85 -29.67 14.12 -6.98
CA ASN A 85 -29.63 13.44 -8.28
C ASN A 85 -29.44 11.92 -8.10
N CYS A 86 -29.40 11.14 -9.19
CA CYS A 86 -29.31 9.68 -9.11
C CYS A 86 -28.07 9.20 -8.33
N LEU A 87 -26.93 9.88 -8.48
CA LEU A 87 -25.68 9.57 -7.79
C LEU A 87 -25.76 9.82 -6.29
N ASP A 88 -26.27 10.99 -5.87
CA ASP A 88 -26.40 11.35 -4.45
C ASP A 88 -27.33 10.36 -3.72
N LEU A 89 -28.43 10.00 -4.38
CA LEU A 89 -29.42 9.09 -3.84
C LEU A 89 -28.85 7.67 -3.70
N ALA A 90 -28.09 7.19 -4.68
CA ALA A 90 -27.43 5.89 -4.60
C ALA A 90 -26.36 5.85 -3.48
N ILE A 91 -25.54 6.90 -3.37
CA ILE A 91 -24.54 7.06 -2.29
C ILE A 91 -25.20 7.06 -0.91
N CYS A 92 -26.25 7.87 -0.74
CA CYS A 92 -27.01 7.97 0.49
C CYS A 92 -27.65 6.63 0.89
N PHE A 93 -28.23 5.91 -0.08
CA PHE A 93 -28.80 4.60 0.12
C PHE A 93 -27.75 3.56 0.55
N CYS A 94 -26.56 3.58 -0.07
CA CYS A 94 -25.45 2.71 0.34
C CYS A 94 -24.99 3.02 1.78
N GLY A 95 -24.93 4.30 2.18
CA GLY A 95 -24.57 4.67 3.55
C GLY A 95 -25.55 4.13 4.58
N LEU A 96 -26.85 4.21 4.30
CA LEU A 96 -27.90 3.65 5.14
C LEU A 96 -27.86 2.12 5.19
N CYS A 97 -27.50 1.46 4.09
CA CYS A 97 -27.30 0.02 4.07
C CYS A 97 -26.16 -0.39 5.02
N LEU A 98 -25.00 0.27 4.93
CA LEU A 98 -23.85 -0.02 5.78
C LEU A 98 -24.13 0.23 7.26
N SER A 99 -24.76 1.36 7.60
CA SER A 99 -25.09 1.69 8.99
C SER A 99 -26.08 0.69 9.60
N ASN A 100 -26.88 0.03 8.78
CA ASN A 100 -27.81 -1.02 9.18
C ASN A 100 -27.24 -2.45 8.99
N GLY A 101 -25.92 -2.57 8.83
CA GLY A 101 -25.22 -3.86 8.81
C GLY A 101 -25.27 -4.64 7.49
N LEU A 102 -25.74 -4.02 6.41
CA LEU A 102 -25.84 -4.61 5.07
C LEU A 102 -24.57 -4.33 4.24
N LEU A 103 -24.40 -5.08 3.15
CA LEU A 103 -23.28 -4.91 2.20
C LEU A 103 -23.76 -4.37 0.85
N PRO A 104 -23.66 -3.06 0.62
CA PRO A 104 -24.00 -2.45 -0.67
C PRO A 104 -22.80 -2.38 -1.62
N ILE A 105 -23.13 -2.48 -2.91
CA ILE A 105 -22.31 -2.14 -4.06
C ILE A 105 -22.95 -0.91 -4.71
N LEU A 106 -22.19 0.17 -4.83
CA LEU A 106 -22.58 1.34 -5.62
C LEU A 106 -22.26 1.08 -7.09
N ILE A 107 -23.22 1.25 -7.98
CA ILE A 107 -23.08 0.98 -9.41
C ILE A 107 -23.28 2.28 -10.18
N VAL A 108 -22.30 2.64 -11.00
CA VAL A 108 -22.33 3.85 -11.84
C VAL A 108 -22.37 3.44 -13.31
N LEU A 109 -23.42 3.89 -14.00
CA LEU A 109 -23.63 3.72 -15.44
C LEU A 109 -23.40 5.06 -16.16
N GLU A 110 -23.35 5.04 -17.48
CA GLU A 110 -23.43 6.27 -18.28
C GLU A 110 -24.73 7.02 -17.94
N ASP A 111 -24.58 8.26 -17.46
CA ASP A 111 -25.65 9.14 -16.99
C ASP A 111 -26.57 8.54 -15.90
N HIS A 112 -26.11 7.58 -15.09
CA HIS A 112 -26.91 7.01 -14.00
C HIS A 112 -26.13 6.45 -12.82
N ALA A 113 -26.82 6.27 -11.70
CA ALA A 113 -26.32 5.45 -10.61
C ALA A 113 -27.44 4.72 -9.89
N LEU A 114 -27.11 3.54 -9.36
CA LEU A 114 -27.99 2.67 -8.60
C LEU A 114 -27.19 1.86 -7.57
N ALA A 115 -27.86 1.02 -6.78
CA ALA A 115 -27.20 0.20 -5.77
C ALA A 115 -27.58 -1.28 -5.91
N ALA A 116 -26.68 -2.17 -5.53
CA ALA A 116 -26.97 -3.59 -5.31
C ALA A 116 -26.61 -3.99 -3.88
N VAL A 117 -27.45 -4.72 -3.17
CA VAL A 117 -27.23 -5.07 -1.75
C VAL A 117 -27.25 -6.57 -1.56
N SER A 118 -26.26 -7.11 -0.83
CA SER A 118 -26.19 -8.54 -0.56
C SER A 118 -27.37 -9.03 0.26
N LEU A 119 -28.02 -10.11 -0.19
CA LEU A 119 -29.04 -10.83 0.57
C LEU A 119 -28.47 -12.02 1.35
N ARG A 120 -27.15 -12.24 1.31
CA ARG A 120 -26.50 -13.40 1.94
C ARG A 120 -25.50 -13.03 3.04
N HIS A 121 -24.87 -11.87 2.90
CA HIS A 121 -23.75 -11.46 3.75
C HIS A 121 -24.01 -10.09 4.39
N SER A 122 -23.66 -9.98 5.66
CA SER A 122 -23.63 -8.74 6.40
C SER A 122 -22.27 -8.06 6.35
N ILE A 123 -22.20 -6.80 6.79
CA ILE A 123 -20.94 -6.07 6.93
C ILE A 123 -19.95 -6.77 7.86
N ARG A 124 -20.39 -7.66 8.76
CA ARG A 124 -19.49 -8.46 9.62
C ARG A 124 -18.76 -9.58 8.87
N GLU A 125 -19.28 -9.94 7.70
CA GLU A 125 -18.75 -10.98 6.82
C GLU A 125 -18.09 -10.35 5.58
N TRP A 126 -17.74 -9.06 5.64
CA TRP A 126 -17.23 -8.29 4.50
C TRP A 126 -15.87 -8.77 3.97
N ASP A 127 -15.05 -9.36 4.84
CA ASP A 127 -13.71 -9.91 4.56
C ASP A 127 -13.71 -11.44 4.43
N GLY A 128 -14.87 -12.09 4.63
CA GLY A 128 -15.04 -13.52 4.51
C GLY A 128 -15.07 -14.03 3.06
N TYR A 129 -15.15 -15.35 2.90
CA TYR A 129 -15.17 -15.99 1.57
C TYR A 129 -16.47 -15.65 0.81
N ARG A 130 -16.42 -14.59 -0.01
CA ARG A 130 -17.52 -14.13 -0.86
C ARG A 130 -17.02 -13.92 -2.29
N GLN A 131 -17.73 -14.49 -3.26
CA GLN A 131 -17.37 -14.41 -4.69
C GLN A 131 -17.26 -12.95 -5.16
N ALA A 132 -18.06 -12.05 -4.58
CA ALA A 132 -18.01 -10.61 -4.79
C ALA A 132 -16.64 -10.00 -4.47
N ARG A 133 -15.99 -10.38 -3.36
CA ARG A 133 -14.83 -9.67 -2.79
C ARG A 133 -13.68 -9.58 -3.79
N SER A 134 -13.35 -10.72 -4.40
CA SER A 134 -12.25 -10.87 -5.35
C SER A 134 -12.39 -9.98 -6.59
N LEU A 135 -13.62 -9.62 -6.97
CA LEU A 135 -13.88 -8.75 -8.11
C LEU A 135 -13.53 -7.28 -7.83
N PHE A 136 -13.31 -6.92 -6.57
CA PHE A 136 -13.01 -5.56 -6.12
C PHE A 136 -11.68 -5.47 -5.34
N ASP A 137 -10.76 -6.43 -5.47
CA ASP A 137 -9.54 -6.46 -4.64
C ASP A 137 -8.62 -5.24 -4.85
N THR A 138 -8.45 -4.81 -6.10
CA THR A 138 -7.47 -3.77 -6.45
C THR A 138 -8.11 -2.53 -7.08
N TYR A 139 -9.19 -2.69 -7.83
CA TYR A 139 -9.85 -1.60 -8.56
C TYR A 139 -11.37 -1.74 -8.56
N PRO A 140 -12.11 -0.65 -8.83
CA PRO A 140 -13.54 -0.70 -9.13
C PRO A 140 -13.84 -1.68 -10.28
N LEU A 141 -14.93 -2.42 -10.19
CA LEU A 141 -15.32 -3.38 -11.22
C LEU A 141 -15.91 -2.64 -12.42
N SER A 142 -15.25 -2.71 -13.59
CA SER A 142 -15.74 -2.12 -14.84
C SER A 142 -16.39 -3.13 -15.80
N ASP A 143 -16.32 -4.43 -15.51
CA ASP A 143 -16.88 -5.49 -16.35
C ASP A 143 -18.35 -5.78 -15.99
N VAL A 144 -19.27 -5.33 -16.85
CA VAL A 144 -20.72 -5.51 -16.68
C VAL A 144 -21.13 -6.99 -16.68
N THR A 145 -20.41 -7.85 -17.40
CA THR A 145 -20.73 -9.29 -17.46
C THR A 145 -20.42 -9.94 -16.12
N LYS A 146 -19.28 -9.60 -15.51
CA LYS A 146 -18.92 -10.05 -14.16
C LYS A 146 -19.88 -9.50 -13.10
N LEU A 147 -20.31 -8.24 -13.24
CA LEU A 147 -21.29 -7.63 -12.33
C LEU A 147 -22.66 -8.32 -12.41
N CYS A 148 -23.19 -8.56 -13.61
CA CYS A 148 -24.45 -9.28 -13.78
C CYS A 148 -24.36 -10.71 -13.23
N LYS A 149 -23.27 -11.42 -13.53
CA LYS A 149 -23.02 -12.76 -12.99
C LYS A 149 -23.00 -12.75 -11.46
N LEU A 150 -22.35 -11.75 -10.86
CA LEU A 150 -22.34 -11.58 -9.41
C LEU A 150 -23.76 -11.41 -8.85
N ILE A 151 -24.56 -10.56 -9.48
CA ILE A 151 -25.93 -10.28 -9.05
C ILE A 151 -26.80 -11.53 -9.13
N ASP A 152 -26.73 -12.25 -10.25
CA ASP A 152 -27.54 -13.44 -10.52
C ASP A 152 -27.15 -14.63 -9.62
N GLU A 153 -25.84 -14.89 -9.43
CA GLU A 153 -25.36 -16.09 -8.72
C GLU A 153 -25.20 -15.89 -7.21
N SER A 154 -24.82 -14.68 -6.78
CA SER A 154 -24.45 -14.40 -5.37
C SER A 154 -25.58 -13.80 -4.54
N GLY A 155 -26.78 -13.63 -5.11
CA GLY A 155 -27.96 -13.19 -4.36
C GLY A 155 -27.89 -11.74 -3.92
N TYR A 156 -27.67 -10.83 -4.88
CA TYR A 156 -27.78 -9.39 -4.63
C TYR A 156 -29.14 -8.86 -5.07
N LEU A 157 -29.65 -7.89 -4.32
CA LEU A 157 -30.85 -7.14 -4.65
C LEU A 157 -30.46 -5.81 -5.28
N VAL A 158 -30.80 -5.62 -6.54
CA VAL A 158 -30.55 -4.36 -7.26
C VAL A 158 -31.71 -3.39 -7.00
N ILE A 159 -31.40 -2.13 -6.71
CA ILE A 159 -32.37 -1.09 -6.35
C ILE A 159 -32.11 0.18 -7.17
N GLU A 160 -33.13 0.62 -7.90
CA GLU A 160 -33.18 1.95 -8.54
C GLU A 160 -33.40 3.04 -7.48
N CYS A 161 -32.31 3.67 -7.03
CA CYS A 161 -32.35 4.67 -5.95
C CYS A 161 -33.05 5.98 -6.34
N THR A 162 -33.16 6.30 -7.62
CA THR A 162 -33.96 7.45 -8.08
C THR A 162 -35.44 7.28 -7.74
N GLY A 163 -35.89 6.04 -7.54
CA GLY A 163 -37.27 5.69 -7.26
C GLY A 163 -37.83 6.31 -5.98
N PHE A 164 -37.03 6.51 -4.94
CA PHE A 164 -37.53 7.08 -3.68
C PHE A 164 -37.60 8.61 -3.67
N ALA A 165 -37.05 9.28 -4.70
CA ALA A 165 -37.13 10.74 -4.85
C ALA A 165 -38.35 11.18 -5.66
N ASN A 166 -39.03 12.23 -5.18
CA ASN A 166 -40.21 12.80 -5.79
C ASN A 166 -39.88 13.52 -7.10
N SER A 167 -40.57 13.16 -8.19
CA SER A 167 -40.59 13.91 -9.44
C SER A 167 -41.84 13.58 -10.25
N ALA A 168 -42.70 14.58 -10.42
CA ALA A 168 -43.84 14.50 -11.31
C ALA A 168 -43.40 14.43 -12.79
N ARG A 169 -42.33 15.14 -13.16
CA ARG A 169 -41.84 15.21 -14.56
C ARG A 169 -41.36 13.85 -15.07
N LEU A 170 -40.65 13.08 -14.24
CA LEU A 170 -40.22 11.72 -14.61
C LEU A 170 -41.43 10.79 -14.81
N GLY A 171 -42.49 10.93 -14.01
CA GLY A 171 -43.70 10.11 -14.15
C GLY A 171 -44.63 10.51 -15.31
N GLN A 172 -44.50 11.73 -15.85
CA GLN A 172 -45.34 12.21 -16.95
C GLN A 172 -44.92 11.67 -18.33
N ASN A 173 -43.64 11.31 -18.49
CA ASN A 173 -43.08 10.83 -19.75
C ASN A 173 -42.32 9.51 -19.53
N PRO A 174 -43.02 8.38 -19.31
CA PRO A 174 -42.38 7.09 -19.16
C PRO A 174 -41.67 6.67 -20.45
N ASP A 175 -40.42 6.23 -20.33
CA ASP A 175 -39.59 5.78 -21.45
C ASP A 175 -38.80 4.53 -21.04
N ALA A 176 -38.87 3.48 -21.85
CA ALA A 176 -38.19 2.20 -21.60
C ALA A 176 -36.66 2.31 -21.58
N ARG A 177 -36.09 3.38 -22.15
CA ARG A 177 -34.66 3.70 -22.05
C ARG A 177 -34.27 4.28 -20.70
N TYR A 178 -35.25 4.72 -19.92
CA TYR A 178 -35.07 5.29 -18.59
C TYR A 178 -36.01 4.58 -17.59
N PRO A 179 -35.71 3.34 -17.18
CA PRO A 179 -36.52 2.54 -16.25
C PRO A 179 -37.01 3.27 -15.00
N GLU A 180 -36.25 4.26 -14.51
CA GLU A 180 -36.56 5.13 -13.38
C GLU A 180 -37.81 6.01 -13.57
N THR A 181 -38.31 6.14 -14.82
CA THR A 181 -39.51 6.90 -15.18
C THR A 181 -40.80 6.08 -15.15
N ILE A 182 -40.69 4.74 -15.22
CA ILE A 182 -41.83 3.84 -15.45
C ILE A 182 -42.41 3.36 -14.11
N GLY A 183 -43.73 3.46 -13.95
CA GLY A 183 -44.43 2.92 -12.78
C GLY A 183 -44.35 3.81 -11.52
N ARG A 184 -44.14 5.12 -11.70
CA ARG A 184 -44.16 6.10 -10.61
C ARG A 184 -45.58 6.38 -10.13
N GLU A 185 -45.81 6.21 -8.83
CA GLU A 185 -47.04 6.56 -8.13
C GLU A 185 -46.82 7.81 -7.28
N ASN A 186 -47.61 8.86 -7.50
CA ASN A 186 -47.44 10.15 -6.81
C ASN A 186 -46.00 10.71 -6.89
N GLY A 187 -45.32 10.42 -8.00
CA GLY A 187 -43.95 10.87 -8.25
C GLY A 187 -42.85 10.05 -7.57
N VAL A 188 -43.10 8.84 -7.07
CA VAL A 188 -42.07 7.91 -6.55
C VAL A 188 -42.33 6.48 -7.04
N LEU A 189 -41.32 5.60 -7.09
CA LEU A 189 -41.49 4.18 -7.40
C LEU A 189 -41.81 3.37 -6.12
N PRO A 190 -42.82 2.48 -6.14
CA PRO A 190 -42.96 1.42 -5.16
C PRO A 190 -41.70 0.54 -5.09
N PHE A 191 -41.44 -0.10 -3.94
CA PHE A 191 -40.22 -0.88 -3.71
C PHE A 191 -40.01 -2.01 -4.74
N GLU A 192 -41.04 -2.81 -5.00
CA GLU A 192 -40.96 -3.90 -6.00
C GLU A 192 -40.65 -3.35 -7.41
N ARG A 193 -41.28 -2.23 -7.79
CA ARG A 193 -40.98 -1.60 -9.08
C ARG A 193 -39.55 -1.06 -9.15
N ALA A 194 -39.01 -0.53 -8.04
CA ALA A 194 -37.62 -0.06 -7.99
C ALA A 194 -36.60 -1.21 -8.12
N ARG A 195 -36.93 -2.40 -7.64
CA ARG A 195 -36.13 -3.62 -7.88
C ARG A 195 -36.13 -4.01 -9.35
N GLU A 196 -37.31 -4.06 -9.96
CA GLU A 196 -37.45 -4.38 -11.39
C GLU A 196 -36.71 -3.38 -12.27
N ALA A 197 -36.88 -2.08 -11.99
CA ALA A 197 -36.19 -1.00 -12.68
C ALA A 197 -34.66 -1.14 -12.57
N GLY A 198 -34.14 -1.47 -11.39
CA GLY A 198 -32.71 -1.68 -11.18
C GLY A 198 -32.13 -2.79 -12.07
N LEU A 199 -32.86 -3.91 -12.23
CA LEU A 199 -32.47 -4.99 -13.16
C LEU A 199 -32.62 -4.58 -14.63
N GLU A 200 -33.61 -3.77 -14.97
CA GLU A 200 -33.78 -3.21 -16.33
C GLU A 200 -32.60 -2.32 -16.71
N GLN A 201 -32.09 -1.47 -15.79
CA GLN A 201 -30.92 -0.61 -16.06
C GLN A 201 -29.71 -1.43 -16.53
N LEU A 202 -29.41 -2.54 -15.85
CA LEU A 202 -28.26 -3.39 -16.18
C LEU A 202 -28.40 -4.10 -17.55
N LYS A 203 -29.62 -4.23 -18.06
CA LYS A 203 -29.90 -4.78 -19.40
C LYS A 203 -29.67 -3.75 -20.52
N LEU A 204 -29.65 -2.46 -20.19
CA LEU A 204 -29.45 -1.36 -21.13
C LEU A 204 -27.96 -1.08 -21.42
N LYS A 205 -27.08 -2.08 -21.28
CA LYS A 205 -25.61 -1.95 -21.41
C LYS A 205 -25.10 -1.30 -22.70
N GLU A 206 -25.87 -1.32 -23.78
CA GLU A 206 -25.51 -0.68 -25.06
C GLU A 206 -25.77 0.83 -25.05
N THR A 207 -26.75 1.29 -24.27
CA THR A 207 -27.17 2.71 -24.22
C THR A 207 -26.79 3.40 -22.92
N ARG A 208 -26.62 2.64 -21.83
CA ARG A 208 -26.14 3.08 -20.51
C ARG A 208 -25.08 2.10 -20.01
N PRO A 209 -23.90 2.06 -20.65
CA PRO A 209 -22.84 1.12 -20.27
C PRO A 209 -22.40 1.32 -18.82
N LEU A 210 -21.96 0.23 -18.18
CA LEU A 210 -21.32 0.29 -16.86
C LEU A 210 -20.04 1.10 -16.97
N GLN A 211 -19.90 2.12 -16.13
CA GLN A 211 -18.64 2.84 -15.95
C GLN A 211 -17.78 2.08 -14.94
N PHE A 212 -18.33 1.86 -13.74
CA PHE A 212 -17.71 1.08 -12.68
C PHE A 212 -18.71 0.73 -11.59
N ALA A 213 -18.34 -0.24 -10.75
CA ALA A 213 -19.02 -0.57 -9.51
C ALA A 213 -18.03 -0.60 -8.35
N LEU A 214 -18.50 -0.22 -7.16
CA LEU A 214 -17.73 -0.14 -5.93
C LEU A 214 -18.40 -0.97 -4.85
N ASP A 215 -17.72 -2.00 -4.35
CA ASP A 215 -18.10 -2.61 -3.08
C ASP A 215 -17.67 -1.68 -1.95
N ILE A 216 -18.64 -1.07 -1.27
CA ILE A 216 -18.29 0.03 -0.37
C ILE A 216 -17.54 -0.46 0.88
N ALA A 217 -17.88 -1.64 1.38
CA ALA A 217 -17.15 -2.22 2.51
C ALA A 217 -15.69 -2.52 2.13
N VAL A 218 -15.45 -3.02 0.92
CA VAL A 218 -14.06 -3.14 0.41
C VAL A 218 -13.38 -1.79 0.33
N ALA A 219 -14.05 -0.80 -0.25
CA ALA A 219 -13.46 0.52 -0.44
C ALA A 219 -13.08 1.18 0.89
N HIS A 220 -13.94 1.08 1.91
CA HIS A 220 -13.66 1.64 3.23
C HIS A 220 -12.62 0.84 4.00
N PHE A 221 -12.73 -0.50 4.01
CA PHE A 221 -11.97 -1.32 4.95
C PHE A 221 -10.69 -1.92 4.35
N ALA A 222 -10.67 -2.24 3.06
CA ALA A 222 -9.50 -2.81 2.40
C ALA A 222 -8.71 -1.80 1.57
N TRP A 223 -9.37 -0.84 0.93
CA TRP A 223 -8.68 0.27 0.25
C TRP A 223 -8.39 1.45 1.18
N GLY A 224 -8.84 1.38 2.45
CA GLY A 224 -8.55 2.41 3.47
C GLY A 224 -9.24 3.76 3.23
N LEU A 225 -10.27 3.83 2.37
CA LEU A 225 -10.91 5.10 2.05
C LEU A 225 -11.80 5.58 3.19
N VAL A 226 -11.30 6.58 3.92
CA VAL A 226 -12.02 7.20 5.04
C VAL A 226 -13.23 8.01 4.53
N PRO A 227 -14.46 7.72 5.01
CA PRO A 227 -15.65 8.49 4.67
C PRO A 227 -15.62 9.92 5.20
N TYR A 228 -16.23 10.85 4.47
CA TYR A 228 -16.45 12.22 4.94
C TYR A 228 -17.44 12.25 6.12
N SER A 229 -17.19 13.16 7.06
CA SER A 229 -18.08 13.42 8.19
C SER A 229 -19.21 14.40 7.82
N CYS A 230 -20.30 14.35 8.59
CA CYS A 230 -21.47 15.21 8.44
C CYS A 230 -21.50 16.42 9.41
N ASP A 231 -20.52 16.56 10.33
CA ASP A 231 -20.58 17.57 11.41
C ASP A 231 -19.55 18.74 11.28
N ASN A 232 -19.96 19.94 11.68
CA ASN A 232 -19.23 21.22 11.48
C ASN A 232 -18.37 21.67 12.69
N ARG A 233 -18.32 20.90 13.78
CA ARG A 233 -17.58 21.27 14.99
C ARG A 233 -16.74 20.12 15.53
N GLN A 234 -15.73 19.69 14.79
CA GLN A 234 -14.53 19.03 15.32
C GLN A 234 -13.55 18.75 14.16
N LYS A 235 -12.26 18.70 14.50
CA LYS A 235 -11.23 17.93 13.76
C LYS A 235 -11.81 16.57 13.32
N PRO A 236 -11.33 15.94 12.23
CA PRO A 236 -11.86 14.67 11.73
C PRO A 236 -12.20 13.75 12.90
N VAL A 237 -13.44 13.25 12.93
CA VAL A 237 -14.00 12.50 14.05
C VAL A 237 -13.09 11.32 14.37
N ARG A 238 -12.17 11.54 15.33
CA ARG A 238 -11.54 10.50 16.14
C ARG A 238 -12.66 9.98 17.04
N ASN A 239 -12.91 8.68 16.96
CA ASN A 239 -13.77 7.90 17.86
C ASN A 239 -15.29 8.05 17.69
N LEU A 240 -15.85 7.27 16.77
CA LEU A 240 -17.09 6.51 17.03
C LEU A 240 -16.74 5.01 17.19
N TYR A 241 -15.78 4.71 18.06
CA TYR A 241 -15.61 3.37 18.61
C TYR A 241 -16.40 3.33 19.92
N HIS A 242 -17.60 2.76 19.88
CA HIS A 242 -18.31 2.42 21.10
C HIS A 242 -17.43 1.47 21.94
N PRO A 243 -17.18 1.75 23.24
CA PRO A 243 -16.15 1.05 24.03
C PRO A 243 -16.43 -0.43 24.33
N ASN A 244 -17.58 -0.96 23.94
CA ASN A 244 -18.00 -2.33 24.22
C ASN A 244 -18.11 -3.22 22.97
N PHE A 245 -17.59 -2.77 21.83
CA PHE A 245 -17.55 -3.53 20.57
C PHE A 245 -16.16 -3.50 19.90
N LEU A 246 -15.11 -3.51 20.70
CA LEU A 246 -13.81 -4.00 20.26
C LEU A 246 -13.79 -5.53 20.49
N PRO A 247 -13.97 -6.39 19.49
CA PRO A 247 -13.12 -7.58 19.49
C PRO A 247 -11.68 -7.04 19.45
N ASN A 248 -10.78 -7.63 20.22
CA ASN A 248 -9.37 -7.27 20.28
C ASN A 248 -8.70 -7.32 18.89
N THR A 249 -8.87 -6.29 18.05
CA THR A 249 -8.33 -6.20 16.68
C THR A 249 -7.46 -4.96 16.48
N PHE A 250 -6.90 -4.40 17.56
CA PHE A 250 -5.52 -3.94 17.49
C PHE A 250 -4.67 -5.16 17.73
N PHE A 251 -3.84 -5.54 16.75
CA PHE A 251 -2.85 -6.60 16.88
C PHE A 251 -2.30 -6.64 18.31
N PRO A 252 -2.64 -7.65 19.12
CA PRO A 252 -1.63 -8.17 19.97
C PRO A 252 -0.72 -8.97 19.02
N LEU A 253 0.41 -8.37 18.62
CA LEU A 253 1.63 -9.02 19.10
C LEU A 253 1.33 -9.20 20.58
N THR A 254 1.00 -10.43 21.00
CA THR A 254 0.58 -10.70 22.37
C THR A 254 1.40 -9.83 23.28
N ASN A 255 0.70 -9.07 24.11
CA ASN A 255 1.23 -8.12 25.07
C ASN A 255 2.01 -8.88 26.15
N THR A 256 3.06 -9.57 25.71
CA THR A 256 3.93 -10.50 26.40
C THR A 256 5.26 -10.44 25.64
N GLU A 257 6.12 -9.54 26.10
CA GLU A 257 7.57 -9.60 25.91
C GLU A 257 8.12 -9.24 24.51
N CYS A 258 7.80 -8.06 24.00
CA CYS A 258 8.88 -7.29 23.36
C CYS A 258 9.38 -6.30 24.41
N PRO A 259 10.39 -6.67 25.24
CA PRO A 259 11.12 -5.67 25.96
C PRO A 259 11.59 -4.63 24.97
N VAL A 260 11.25 -3.42 25.34
CA VAL A 260 12.00 -2.22 25.09
C VAL A 260 13.50 -2.54 25.28
N VAL A 261 14.17 -2.86 24.17
CA VAL A 261 15.52 -3.50 24.09
C VAL A 261 15.55 -4.98 24.56
N ASP A 262 14.82 -5.88 23.88
CA ASP A 262 15.07 -7.32 24.00
C ASP A 262 16.45 -7.62 23.43
N THR A 263 17.35 -8.11 24.29
CA THR A 263 18.73 -8.49 23.91
C THR A 263 18.79 -9.90 23.33
N ARG A 264 17.68 -10.63 23.32
CA ARG A 264 17.62 -11.97 22.72
C ARG A 264 17.55 -11.87 21.19
N PRO A 265 18.14 -12.82 20.46
CA PRO A 265 17.99 -12.87 19.02
C PRO A 265 16.54 -13.13 18.62
N CYS A 266 16.14 -12.52 17.51
CA CYS A 266 14.77 -12.49 17.01
C CYS A 266 14.72 -13.29 15.72
N ILE A 267 13.86 -14.30 15.65
CA ILE A 267 13.78 -15.21 14.52
C ILE A 267 12.42 -15.03 13.84
N PHE A 268 12.46 -14.65 12.57
CA PHE A 268 11.26 -14.56 11.73
C PHE A 268 10.91 -15.95 11.18
N VAL A 269 9.65 -16.34 11.21
CA VAL A 269 9.20 -17.64 10.69
C VAL A 269 8.21 -17.42 9.54
N SER A 270 8.67 -17.71 8.32
CA SER A 270 7.86 -17.77 7.10
C SER A 270 7.31 -19.18 6.94
N HIS A 271 6.03 -19.33 6.63
CA HIS A 271 5.42 -20.64 6.42
C HIS A 271 4.16 -20.54 5.56
N ASP A 272 3.59 -21.66 5.13
CA ASP A 272 2.16 -21.77 4.85
C ASP A 272 1.64 -23.11 5.35
N ALA A 273 0.87 -23.09 6.43
CA ALA A 273 0.34 -24.30 7.05
C ALA A 273 -1.19 -24.32 7.07
N VAL A 274 -1.84 -23.44 6.29
CA VAL A 274 -3.30 -23.38 6.23
C VAL A 274 -3.80 -24.66 5.54
N GLY A 275 -4.73 -25.35 6.20
CA GLY A 275 -5.35 -26.58 5.67
C GLY A 275 -4.54 -27.87 5.82
N ASP A 276 -3.27 -27.83 6.25
CA ASP A 276 -2.42 -29.01 6.42
C ASP A 276 -2.06 -29.24 7.91
N THR A 277 -2.69 -30.24 8.53
CA THR A 277 -2.47 -30.60 9.94
C THR A 277 -1.04 -31.05 10.21
N SER A 278 -0.42 -31.79 9.28
CA SER A 278 0.96 -32.25 9.45
C SER A 278 1.94 -31.08 9.39
N ALA A 279 1.72 -30.11 8.49
CA ALA A 279 2.52 -28.90 8.43
C ALA A 279 2.36 -28.03 9.68
N LYS A 280 1.14 -27.96 10.24
CA LYS A 280 0.89 -27.25 11.51
C LYS A 280 1.62 -27.88 12.68
N ASP A 281 1.66 -29.21 12.78
CA ASP A 281 2.36 -29.91 13.87
C ASP A 281 3.86 -29.65 13.81
N VAL A 282 4.46 -29.71 12.61
CA VAL A 282 5.88 -29.39 12.44
C VAL A 282 6.16 -27.92 12.74
N LEU A 283 5.32 -26.99 12.26
CA LEU A 283 5.43 -25.58 12.58
C LEU A 283 5.37 -25.36 14.10
N ASN A 284 4.42 -25.96 14.81
CA ASN A 284 4.31 -25.85 16.26
C ASN A 284 5.57 -26.38 16.97
N ASN A 285 6.17 -27.47 16.48
CA ASN A 285 7.42 -27.99 17.02
C ASN A 285 8.60 -27.03 16.79
N ILE A 286 8.66 -26.36 15.63
CA ILE A 286 9.65 -25.31 15.34
C ILE A 286 9.47 -24.14 16.30
N LEU A 287 8.25 -23.64 16.45
CA LEU A 287 7.93 -22.52 17.33
C LEU A 287 8.26 -22.85 18.79
N HIS A 288 7.93 -24.07 19.24
CA HIS A 288 8.27 -24.53 20.58
C HIS A 288 9.78 -24.62 20.78
N ALA A 289 10.51 -25.22 19.84
CA ALA A 289 11.97 -25.34 19.93
C ALA A 289 12.69 -23.99 19.90
N LEU A 290 12.22 -23.02 19.11
CA LEU A 290 12.76 -21.65 19.13
C LEU A 290 12.54 -20.97 20.49
N LYS A 291 11.34 -21.11 21.08
CA LYS A 291 11.02 -20.54 22.39
C LYS A 291 11.79 -21.20 23.53
N GLU A 292 11.89 -22.52 23.55
CA GLU A 292 12.70 -23.27 24.52
C GLU A 292 14.19 -22.90 24.44
N ALA A 293 14.65 -22.55 23.24
CA ALA A 293 16.00 -22.05 23.01
C ALA A 293 16.16 -20.55 23.35
N ASP A 294 15.18 -19.90 23.99
CA ASP A 294 15.21 -18.48 24.41
C ASP A 294 15.41 -17.48 23.25
N PHE A 295 14.77 -17.75 22.10
CA PHE A 295 14.66 -16.78 21.00
C PHE A 295 13.32 -16.04 21.05
N VAL A 296 13.35 -14.76 20.66
CA VAL A 296 12.12 -14.03 20.31
C VAL A 296 11.64 -14.55 18.96
N VAL A 297 10.39 -14.99 18.89
CA VAL A 297 9.83 -15.55 17.66
C VAL A 297 8.82 -14.57 17.08
N VAL A 298 9.06 -14.14 15.85
CA VAL A 298 8.11 -13.36 15.07
C VAL A 298 7.49 -14.27 14.03
N LEU A 299 6.18 -14.43 14.13
CA LEU A 299 5.37 -15.27 13.26
C LEU A 299 4.24 -14.42 12.72
N ASP A 300 4.06 -14.40 11.39
CA ASP A 300 2.85 -13.84 10.82
C ASP A 300 1.67 -14.79 11.09
N THR A 301 0.88 -14.47 12.10
CA THR A 301 -0.27 -15.26 12.55
C THR A 301 -1.60 -14.74 12.00
N GLN A 302 -1.60 -13.55 11.38
CA GLN A 302 -2.78 -12.89 10.85
C GLN A 302 -2.50 -12.45 9.42
N ARG A 303 -2.58 -13.41 8.51
CA ARG A 303 -2.59 -13.10 7.08
C ARG A 303 -3.92 -12.45 6.73
N PRO A 304 -3.95 -11.18 6.33
CA PRO A 304 -5.17 -10.59 5.83
C PRO A 304 -5.60 -11.34 4.56
N SER A 305 -6.90 -11.32 4.25
CA SER A 305 -7.43 -11.96 3.04
C SER A 305 -6.91 -11.34 1.73
N SER A 306 -6.26 -10.17 1.80
CA SER A 306 -5.53 -9.50 0.72
C SER A 306 -4.28 -8.79 1.26
N PHE A 307 -3.23 -8.66 0.46
CA PHE A 307 -2.03 -7.88 0.80
C PHE A 307 -2.36 -6.37 0.91
N SER A 308 -2.73 -5.88 2.10
CA SER A 308 -2.84 -4.43 2.34
C SER A 308 -1.46 -3.79 2.45
N GLU A 309 -1.36 -2.49 2.19
CA GLU A 309 -0.09 -1.75 2.35
C GLU A 309 0.39 -1.75 3.80
N GLU A 310 -0.51 -1.61 4.76
CA GLU A 310 -0.19 -1.59 6.18
C GLU A 310 0.41 -2.93 6.61
N TRP A 311 -0.17 -4.05 6.17
CA TRP A 311 0.40 -5.36 6.45
C TRP A 311 1.79 -5.51 5.82
N ARG A 312 2.00 -5.06 4.57
CA ARG A 312 3.32 -5.12 3.91
C ARG A 312 4.36 -4.32 4.68
N LYS A 313 4.01 -3.09 5.08
CA LYS A 313 4.85 -2.22 5.93
C LYS A 313 5.22 -2.92 7.24
N GLN A 314 4.25 -3.52 7.93
CA GLN A 314 4.51 -4.25 9.18
C GLN A 314 5.40 -5.47 8.97
N LEU A 315 5.12 -6.28 7.94
CA LEU A 315 5.95 -7.43 7.59
C LEU A 315 7.38 -6.99 7.27
N TYR A 316 7.55 -5.92 6.49
CA TYR A 316 8.84 -5.34 6.19
C TYR A 316 9.58 -4.94 7.47
N ILE A 317 8.92 -4.26 8.41
CA ILE A 317 9.51 -3.91 9.71
C ILE A 317 9.97 -5.16 10.46
N CYS A 318 9.14 -6.21 10.51
CA CYS A 318 9.49 -7.49 11.15
C CYS A 318 10.73 -8.12 10.51
N ILE A 319 10.78 -8.20 9.17
CA ILE A 319 11.93 -8.68 8.43
C ILE A 319 13.14 -7.78 8.67
N GLN A 320 12.95 -6.46 8.79
CA GLN A 320 14.04 -5.53 9.07
C GLN A 320 14.60 -5.66 10.48
N GLN A 321 13.84 -6.17 11.45
CA GLN A 321 14.25 -6.31 12.84
C GLN A 321 14.80 -7.69 13.22
N CYS A 322 14.49 -8.74 12.45
CA CYS A 322 14.90 -10.11 12.80
C CYS A 322 16.41 -10.36 12.64
N HIS A 323 16.98 -11.21 13.47
CA HIS A 323 18.40 -11.59 13.45
C HIS A 323 18.66 -12.86 12.60
N GLY A 324 17.62 -13.64 12.35
CA GLY A 324 17.61 -14.78 11.44
C GLY A 324 16.19 -15.11 10.99
N ALA A 325 16.06 -16.05 10.06
CA ALA A 325 14.75 -16.50 9.59
C ALA A 325 14.69 -18.02 9.37
N VAL A 326 13.52 -18.60 9.64
CA VAL A 326 13.14 -19.96 9.26
C VAL A 326 12.11 -19.87 8.15
N VAL A 327 12.26 -20.67 7.09
CA VAL A 327 11.26 -20.78 6.02
C VAL A 327 10.78 -22.22 5.97
N VAL A 328 9.49 -22.44 6.24
CA VAL A 328 8.89 -23.78 6.26
C VAL A 328 8.23 -24.08 4.93
N PHE A 329 8.78 -25.03 4.19
CA PHE A 329 8.27 -25.45 2.88
C PHE A 329 7.37 -26.68 3.00
N SER A 330 6.07 -26.41 3.05
CA SER A 330 4.96 -27.37 2.83
C SER A 330 4.50 -27.32 1.37
N GLU A 331 3.60 -28.21 0.94
CA GLU A 331 2.99 -28.14 -0.39
C GLU A 331 2.29 -26.79 -0.62
N SER A 332 1.52 -26.31 0.37
CA SER A 332 0.85 -25.00 0.32
C SER A 332 1.85 -23.85 0.19
N ALA A 333 3.01 -23.93 0.85
CA ALA A 333 4.02 -22.88 0.83
C ALA A 333 4.65 -22.69 -0.56
N LEU A 334 4.70 -23.74 -1.38
CA LEU A 334 5.28 -23.67 -2.73
C LEU A 334 4.50 -22.75 -3.67
N THR A 335 3.18 -22.71 -3.51
CA THR A 335 2.27 -21.89 -4.32
C THR A 335 1.81 -20.63 -3.60
N SER A 336 2.32 -20.38 -2.39
CA SER A 336 1.89 -19.26 -1.55
C SER A 336 2.58 -17.97 -1.99
N GLU A 337 1.79 -17.01 -2.49
CA GLU A 337 2.29 -15.66 -2.82
C GLU A 337 2.90 -14.97 -1.59
N TRP A 338 2.37 -15.27 -0.40
CA TRP A 338 2.87 -14.76 0.89
C TRP A 338 4.28 -15.24 1.18
N VAL A 339 4.50 -16.56 1.10
CA VAL A 339 5.84 -17.14 1.31
C VAL A 339 6.80 -16.67 0.23
N ALA A 340 6.37 -16.58 -1.03
CA ALA A 340 7.19 -16.05 -2.10
C ALA A 340 7.66 -14.61 -1.83
N TYR A 341 6.75 -13.75 -1.34
CA TYR A 341 7.06 -12.38 -0.93
C TYR A 341 8.10 -12.32 0.19
N GLU A 342 7.83 -13.02 1.30
CA GLU A 342 8.70 -13.07 2.49
C GLU A 342 10.09 -13.57 2.12
N VAL A 343 10.17 -14.67 1.36
CA VAL A 343 11.42 -15.26 0.91
C VAL A 343 12.21 -14.30 0.00
N ASN A 344 11.54 -13.56 -0.88
CA ASN A 344 12.23 -12.56 -1.70
C ASN A 344 12.87 -11.47 -0.83
N MET A 345 12.15 -10.94 0.15
CA MET A 345 12.66 -9.92 1.08
C MET A 345 13.81 -10.45 1.96
N LEU A 346 13.68 -11.68 2.48
CA LEU A 346 14.76 -12.34 3.22
C LEU A 346 16.00 -12.54 2.36
N ASN A 347 15.84 -12.89 1.08
CA ASN A 347 16.97 -13.00 0.15
C ASN A 347 17.68 -11.67 -0.08
N VAL A 348 16.94 -10.55 -0.17
CA VAL A 348 17.56 -9.22 -0.22
C VAL A 348 18.37 -8.96 1.05
N ARG A 349 17.82 -9.29 2.22
CA ARG A 349 18.51 -9.16 3.51
C ARG A 349 19.79 -9.99 3.58
N LYS A 350 19.76 -11.26 3.15
CA LYS A 350 20.94 -12.14 3.04
C LYS A 350 21.97 -11.61 2.04
N TYR A 351 21.51 -11.04 0.94
CA TYR A 351 22.36 -10.49 -0.09
C TYR A 351 23.12 -9.23 0.38
N LEU A 352 22.45 -8.36 1.13
CA LEU A 352 23.04 -7.16 1.75
C LEU A 352 23.92 -7.53 2.95
N ASN A 353 23.54 -8.55 3.72
CA ASN A 353 24.31 -9.08 4.84
C ASN A 353 24.53 -10.60 4.67
N PRO A 354 25.67 -11.03 4.07
CA PRO A 354 25.96 -12.44 3.87
C PRO A 354 25.99 -13.28 5.16
N LYS A 355 26.15 -12.65 6.33
CA LYS A 355 26.12 -13.32 7.64
C LYS A 355 24.70 -13.54 8.19
N PHE A 356 23.68 -12.90 7.63
CA PHE A 356 22.29 -13.12 8.03
C PHE A 356 21.92 -14.59 7.78
N VAL A 357 21.26 -15.25 8.74
CA VAL A 357 20.98 -16.70 8.65
C VAL A 357 19.55 -16.91 8.17
N ILE A 358 19.40 -17.69 7.09
CA ILE A 358 18.11 -18.19 6.61
C ILE A 358 18.21 -19.72 6.66
N THR A 359 17.29 -20.35 7.39
CA THR A 359 17.20 -21.80 7.56
C THR A 359 15.93 -22.30 6.90
N PRO A 360 15.99 -22.72 5.63
CA PRO A 360 14.86 -23.34 4.96
C PRO A 360 14.70 -24.79 5.44
N ILE A 361 13.49 -25.10 5.89
CA ILE A 361 13.09 -26.39 6.44
C ILE A 361 12.10 -27.04 5.48
N LEU A 362 12.50 -28.16 4.90
CA LEU A 362 11.66 -28.92 3.99
C LEU A 362 10.80 -29.92 4.76
N LEU A 363 9.48 -29.84 4.59
CA LEU A 363 8.59 -30.85 5.15
C LEU A 363 8.63 -32.14 4.30
N PRO A 364 8.41 -33.32 4.90
CA PRO A 364 8.48 -34.59 4.17
C PRO A 364 7.55 -34.72 2.96
N SER A 365 6.49 -33.89 2.89
CA SER A 365 5.57 -33.82 1.75
C SER A 365 6.14 -33.10 0.53
N VAL A 366 7.30 -32.45 0.65
CA VAL A 366 7.91 -31.66 -0.43
C VAL A 366 9.31 -32.18 -0.74
N THR A 367 9.65 -32.21 -2.03
CA THR A 367 10.96 -32.59 -2.55
C THR A 367 11.77 -31.37 -3.02
N GLN A 368 13.10 -31.50 -3.06
CA GLN A 368 13.98 -30.45 -3.60
C GLN A 368 13.66 -30.12 -5.08
N ASP A 369 13.32 -31.13 -5.88
CA ASP A 369 12.93 -30.95 -7.28
C ASP A 369 11.63 -30.16 -7.43
N GLN A 370 10.70 -30.28 -6.47
CA GLN A 370 9.52 -29.42 -6.44
C GLN A 370 9.90 -27.98 -6.15
N LEU A 371 10.76 -27.72 -5.16
CA LEU A 371 11.24 -26.37 -4.84
C LEU A 371 11.92 -25.67 -6.02
N ALA A 372 12.77 -26.38 -6.77
CA ALA A 372 13.47 -25.83 -7.93
C ALA A 372 12.55 -25.42 -9.10
N LYS A 373 11.31 -25.94 -9.13
CA LYS A 373 10.30 -25.55 -10.12
C LYS A 373 9.59 -24.23 -9.81
N TYR A 374 9.67 -23.74 -8.58
CA TYR A 374 9.04 -22.49 -8.15
C TYR A 374 10.08 -21.37 -8.03
N HIS A 375 9.63 -20.10 -8.05
CA HIS A 375 10.48 -18.89 -8.13
C HIS A 375 11.38 -18.62 -6.89
N PHE A 376 11.70 -19.62 -6.08
CA PHE A 376 12.59 -19.48 -4.94
C PHE A 376 14.05 -19.43 -5.41
N SER A 377 14.79 -18.39 -5.01
CA SER A 377 16.14 -18.14 -5.52
C SER A 377 17.17 -19.17 -5.05
N GLY A 378 18.26 -19.32 -5.82
CA GLY A 378 19.29 -20.34 -5.62
C GLY A 378 19.96 -20.35 -4.24
N ASP A 379 20.11 -19.21 -3.55
CA ASP A 379 20.76 -19.17 -2.22
C ASP A 379 19.92 -19.86 -1.13
N VAL A 380 18.59 -19.84 -1.24
CA VAL A 380 17.68 -20.61 -0.35
C VAL A 380 17.77 -22.09 -0.65
N LEU A 381 17.86 -22.46 -1.93
CA LEU A 381 17.99 -23.85 -2.37
C LEU A 381 19.32 -24.48 -1.90
N LEU A 382 20.40 -23.70 -1.84
CA LEU A 382 21.72 -24.17 -1.41
C LEU A 382 21.82 -24.46 0.10
N ALA A 383 20.91 -23.92 0.91
CA ALA A 383 20.91 -24.06 2.37
C ALA A 383 19.84 -25.02 2.92
N LEU A 384 19.15 -25.77 2.03
CA LEU A 384 18.05 -26.67 2.39
C LEU A 384 18.44 -27.69 3.47
N GLN A 385 17.67 -27.68 4.56
CA GLN A 385 17.71 -28.70 5.59
C GLN A 385 16.47 -29.58 5.46
N GLU A 386 16.67 -30.87 5.26
CA GLU A 386 15.59 -31.86 5.27
C GLU A 386 15.32 -32.30 6.71
N ILE A 387 14.07 -32.24 7.15
CA ILE A 387 13.69 -32.89 8.41
C ILE A 387 13.72 -34.40 8.18
N THR A 388 14.80 -35.03 8.60
CA THR A 388 14.91 -36.49 8.63
C THR A 388 14.43 -37.04 9.98
N LYS A 389 14.18 -38.35 10.06
CA LYS A 389 13.85 -39.04 11.33
C LYS A 389 14.96 -38.92 12.39
N ASP A 390 16.20 -38.65 11.97
CA ASP A 390 17.39 -38.67 12.84
C ASP A 390 17.85 -37.27 13.29
N SER A 391 17.31 -36.21 12.68
CA SER A 391 17.57 -34.80 13.04
C SER A 391 16.37 -34.22 13.79
N THR A 392 16.53 -33.83 15.06
CA THR A 392 15.47 -33.13 15.79
C THR A 392 15.44 -31.66 15.35
N ILE A 393 14.25 -31.08 15.21
CA ILE A 393 14.07 -29.65 14.90
C ILE A 393 14.88 -28.76 15.87
N ALA A 394 14.97 -29.17 17.13
CA ALA A 394 15.78 -28.50 18.15
C ALA A 394 17.28 -28.48 17.83
N SER A 395 17.85 -29.57 17.30
CA SER A 395 19.28 -29.59 16.95
C SER A 395 19.58 -28.69 15.75
N ILE A 396 18.68 -28.64 14.76
CA ILE A 396 18.79 -27.73 13.61
C ILE A 396 18.77 -26.28 14.09
N ILE A 397 17.81 -25.92 14.95
CA ILE A 397 17.69 -24.57 15.51
C ILE A 397 18.94 -24.17 16.28
N GLU A 398 19.43 -25.02 17.19
CA GLU A 398 20.61 -24.71 17.99
C GLU A 398 21.87 -24.61 17.12
N GLN A 399 22.03 -25.48 16.11
CA GLN A 399 23.15 -25.42 15.18
C GLN A 399 23.18 -24.12 14.37
N GLN A 400 22.03 -23.68 13.85
CA GLN A 400 21.95 -22.54 12.94
C GLN A 400 21.89 -21.20 13.68
N PHE A 401 21.13 -21.13 14.77
CA PHE A 401 20.84 -19.88 15.46
C PHE A 401 21.56 -19.75 16.82
N GLY A 402 22.07 -20.84 17.41
CA GLY A 402 22.84 -20.81 18.64
C GLY A 402 23.98 -19.77 18.64
N PRO A 403 24.76 -19.61 17.54
CA PRO A 403 25.78 -18.56 17.45
C PRO A 403 25.27 -17.13 17.67
N LEU A 404 24.01 -16.84 17.33
CA LEU A 404 23.41 -15.51 17.51
C LEU A 404 23.27 -15.13 18.99
N LYS A 405 23.18 -16.10 19.90
CA LYS A 405 23.12 -15.85 21.35
C LYS A 405 24.44 -15.33 21.90
N SER A 406 25.56 -15.74 21.28
CA SER A 406 26.90 -15.32 21.69
C SER A 406 27.29 -13.97 21.09
N ILE A 407 26.84 -13.70 19.86
CA ILE A 407 27.10 -12.45 19.15
C ILE A 407 25.78 -12.02 18.50
N LEU A 408 25.13 -11.02 19.07
CA LEU A 408 23.93 -10.43 18.48
C LEU A 408 24.35 -9.40 17.42
N PRO A 409 24.17 -9.68 16.12
CA PRO A 409 24.45 -8.69 15.09
C PRO A 409 23.40 -7.57 15.14
N GLU A 410 23.80 -6.32 14.92
CA GLU A 410 22.85 -5.23 14.71
C GLU A 410 21.97 -5.52 13.49
N ASN A 411 20.67 -5.35 13.64
CA ASN A 411 19.75 -5.38 12.51
C ASN A 411 19.77 -4.02 11.75
N PRO A 412 19.30 -3.95 10.49
CA PRO A 412 19.32 -2.70 9.72
C PRO A 412 18.61 -1.51 10.36
N LEU A 413 17.46 -1.70 11.03
CA LEU A 413 16.79 -0.60 11.73
C LEU A 413 17.61 -0.12 12.93
N GLN A 414 18.25 -1.01 13.68
CA GLN A 414 19.16 -0.65 14.75
C GLN A 414 20.39 0.09 14.21
N LYS A 415 20.95 -0.38 13.09
CA LYS A 415 22.11 0.25 12.47
C LYS A 415 21.81 1.68 11.99
N LEU A 416 20.69 1.88 11.30
CA LEU A 416 20.25 3.22 10.88
C LEU A 416 19.80 4.06 12.09
N GLY A 417 19.15 3.44 13.07
CA GLY A 417 18.76 4.08 14.33
C GLY A 417 19.97 4.63 15.05
N GLY A 418 21.04 3.83 15.19
CA GLY A 418 22.31 4.23 15.78
C GLY A 418 23.06 5.33 15.00
N VAL A 419 22.75 5.55 13.72
CA VAL A 419 23.22 6.72 12.97
C VAL A 419 22.44 7.99 13.35
N ILE A 420 21.12 7.87 13.54
CA ILE A 420 20.24 8.99 13.89
C ILE A 420 20.36 9.37 15.36
N THR A 421 20.49 8.40 16.28
CA THR A 421 20.49 8.62 17.74
C THR A 421 21.49 9.69 18.20
N PRO A 422 22.76 9.71 17.75
CA PRO A 422 23.71 10.74 18.13
C PRO A 422 23.27 12.17 17.76
N TRP A 423 22.46 12.31 16.70
CA TRP A 423 21.93 13.60 16.26
C TRP A 423 20.78 14.09 17.16
N LEU A 424 20.11 13.18 17.86
CA LEU A 424 19.03 13.46 18.82
C LEU A 424 19.57 13.79 20.22
N ASN A 425 20.89 13.89 20.41
CA ASN A 425 21.50 13.95 21.73
C ASN A 425 21.11 15.16 22.59
N LYS A 426 20.72 16.28 21.97
CA LYS A 426 20.34 17.53 22.66
C LYS A 426 18.85 17.59 23.02
N LEU A 427 18.05 16.58 22.68
CA LEU A 427 16.62 16.58 22.95
C LEU A 427 16.33 16.31 24.44
N ASP A 428 15.43 17.09 25.00
CA ASP A 428 14.88 16.82 26.32
C ASP A 428 13.74 15.77 26.25
N ARG A 429 13.33 15.29 27.42
CA ARG A 429 12.29 14.26 27.54
C ARG A 429 10.96 14.71 26.94
N ALA A 430 10.57 15.97 27.14
CA ALA A 430 9.29 16.49 26.68
C ALA A 430 9.22 16.52 25.15
N THR A 431 10.30 16.97 24.50
CA THR A 431 10.44 16.95 23.04
C THR A 431 10.38 15.52 22.50
N ILE A 432 11.07 14.57 23.15
CA ILE A 432 11.01 13.15 22.74
C ILE A 432 9.58 12.62 22.81
N GLU A 433 8.84 12.90 23.89
CA GLU A 433 7.47 12.42 24.07
C GLU A 433 6.49 13.07 23.07
N SER A 434 6.68 14.35 22.77
CA SER A 434 5.84 15.09 21.81
C SER A 434 6.09 14.62 20.38
N VAL A 435 7.35 14.49 19.96
CA VAL A 435 7.69 13.93 18.65
C VAL A 435 7.19 12.48 18.52
N ALA A 436 7.34 11.66 19.56
CA ALA A 436 6.83 10.29 19.56
C ALA A 436 5.30 10.23 19.39
N LEU A 437 4.56 11.22 19.91
CA LEU A 437 3.11 11.30 19.74
C LEU A 437 2.72 11.56 18.28
N GLU A 438 3.46 12.43 17.56
CA GLU A 438 3.25 12.67 16.12
C GLU A 438 3.53 11.43 15.27
N LEU A 439 4.37 10.52 15.77
CA LEU A 439 4.69 9.22 15.15
C LEU A 439 3.73 8.09 15.61
N HIS A 440 2.69 8.42 16.38
CA HIS A 440 1.73 7.48 16.98
C HIS A 440 2.37 6.42 17.91
N ALA A 441 3.55 6.71 18.46
CA ALA A 441 4.28 5.77 19.30
C ALA A 441 3.80 5.81 20.77
N ASN A 442 3.67 4.63 21.39
CA ASN A 442 3.34 4.51 22.80
C ASN A 442 4.60 4.59 23.67
N THR A 443 4.80 5.73 24.32
CA THR A 443 5.99 6.00 25.15
C THR A 443 5.87 5.49 26.60
N ILE A 444 4.72 4.93 27.01
CA ILE A 444 4.47 4.50 28.40
C ILE A 444 5.45 3.39 28.81
N SER A 445 5.73 2.46 27.90
CA SER A 445 6.64 1.33 28.17
C SER A 445 8.12 1.71 28.03
N TRP A 446 8.44 2.88 27.46
CA TRP A 446 9.83 3.24 27.17
C TRP A 446 10.64 3.40 28.46
N PRO A 447 11.96 3.14 28.41
CA PRO A 447 12.81 3.21 29.58
C PRO A 447 12.86 4.66 30.05
N GLN A 448 13.22 4.85 31.32
CA GLN A 448 13.37 6.20 31.87
C GLN A 448 14.70 6.85 31.47
N ASP A 449 15.69 6.08 31.01
CA ASP A 449 16.98 6.62 30.59
C ASP A 449 16.89 7.32 29.22
N SER A 450 17.64 8.41 29.10
CA SER A 450 17.57 9.31 27.93
C SER A 450 18.10 8.66 26.66
N GLU A 451 19.16 7.85 26.76
CA GLU A 451 19.81 7.24 25.60
C GLU A 451 18.92 6.19 24.94
N SER A 452 18.32 5.29 25.72
CA SER A 452 17.39 4.31 25.18
C SER A 452 16.15 4.96 24.58
N ARG A 453 15.65 6.06 25.16
CA ARG A 453 14.53 6.83 24.58
C ARG A 453 14.87 7.47 23.24
N LYS A 454 16.08 8.01 23.07
CA LYS A 454 16.54 8.56 21.78
C LYS A 454 16.71 7.45 20.74
N MET A 455 17.21 6.29 21.13
CA MET A 455 17.30 5.13 20.26
C MET A 455 15.92 4.67 19.80
N LEU A 456 14.95 4.59 20.71
CA LEU A 456 13.57 4.22 20.37
C LEU A 456 12.92 5.26 19.47
N LEU A 457 13.08 6.55 19.76
CA LEU A 457 12.58 7.62 18.89
C LEU A 457 13.18 7.52 17.47
N ALA A 458 14.49 7.26 17.35
CA ALA A 458 15.13 7.04 16.07
C ALA A 458 14.54 5.83 15.32
N GLN A 459 14.21 4.75 16.02
CA GLN A 459 13.56 3.58 15.43
C GLN A 459 12.13 3.88 15.00
N GLU A 460 11.36 4.63 15.78
CA GLU A 460 10.00 5.03 15.39
C GLU A 460 10.00 5.95 14.16
N LEU A 461 10.96 6.89 14.08
CA LEU A 461 11.15 7.71 12.87
C LEU A 461 11.39 6.86 11.62
N LEU A 462 12.16 5.78 11.73
CA LEU A 462 12.45 4.87 10.61
C LEU A 462 11.26 4.00 10.17
N LYS A 463 10.26 3.84 11.04
CA LYS A 463 9.02 3.08 10.77
C LYS A 463 7.88 3.96 10.28
N ALA A 464 7.98 5.27 10.49
CA ALA A 464 6.90 6.20 10.25
C ALA A 464 6.68 6.49 8.75
N GLU A 465 5.44 6.86 8.43
CA GLU A 465 5.07 7.33 7.10
C GLU A 465 5.62 8.73 6.85
N LEU A 466 5.80 9.08 5.57
CA LEU A 466 6.43 10.35 5.20
C LEU A 466 5.67 11.57 5.75
N LEU A 467 4.33 11.49 5.85
CA LEU A 467 3.50 12.55 6.44
C LEU A 467 3.71 12.68 7.96
N ASP A 468 3.81 11.57 8.69
CA ASP A 468 4.11 11.59 10.12
C ASP A 468 5.53 12.09 10.38
N VAL A 469 6.49 11.73 9.50
CA VAL A 469 7.84 12.31 9.51
C VAL A 469 7.77 13.82 9.31
N HIS A 470 6.94 14.32 8.39
CA HIS A 470 6.74 15.75 8.24
C HIS A 470 6.27 16.43 9.53
N ASN A 471 5.25 15.87 10.17
CA ASN A 471 4.71 16.42 11.41
C ASN A 471 5.76 16.40 12.54
N ALA A 472 6.48 15.29 12.68
CA ALA A 472 7.59 15.15 13.62
C ALA A 472 8.72 16.17 13.34
N MET A 473 9.05 16.43 12.07
CA MET A 473 10.12 17.36 11.70
C MET A 473 9.79 18.82 12.01
N ILE A 474 8.52 19.21 12.13
CA ILE A 474 8.11 20.57 12.57
C ILE A 474 8.65 20.86 13.97
N GLU A 475 8.56 19.89 14.88
CA GLU A 475 9.06 20.03 16.24
C GLU A 475 10.55 19.71 16.34
N LEU A 476 11.01 18.71 15.59
CA LEU A 476 12.36 18.21 15.69
C LEU A 476 13.39 19.14 15.04
N ALA A 477 13.15 19.68 13.84
CA ALA A 477 14.14 20.46 13.09
C ALA A 477 14.71 21.67 13.87
N PRO A 478 13.91 22.49 14.58
CA PRO A 478 14.41 23.62 15.35
C PRO A 478 15.34 23.24 16.52
N LYS A 479 15.37 21.97 16.92
CA LYS A 479 16.18 21.46 18.04
C LYS A 479 17.46 20.77 17.59
N LEU A 480 17.66 20.64 16.29
CA LEU A 480 18.81 19.97 15.68
C LEU A 480 19.79 20.98 15.10
N GLU A 481 20.97 20.50 14.73
CA GLU A 481 21.86 21.24 13.83
C GLU A 481 21.36 21.06 12.39
N GLN A 482 21.48 22.07 11.54
CA GLN A 482 20.95 22.04 10.17
C GLN A 482 21.39 20.80 9.40
N LYS A 483 22.69 20.49 9.44
CA LYS A 483 23.25 19.30 8.79
C LYS A 483 22.61 18.00 9.28
N HIS A 484 22.32 17.89 10.57
CA HIS A 484 21.68 16.70 11.14
C HIS A 484 20.22 16.59 10.72
N ALA A 485 19.46 17.70 10.70
CA ALA A 485 18.11 17.70 10.18
C ALA A 485 18.07 17.28 8.70
N GLU A 486 18.97 17.82 7.87
CA GLU A 486 19.09 17.44 6.45
C GLU A 486 19.46 15.96 6.24
N HIS A 487 20.32 15.41 7.10
CA HIS A 487 20.66 13.98 7.08
C HIS A 487 19.50 13.09 7.51
N ILE A 488 18.73 13.46 8.54
CA ILE A 488 17.53 12.71 8.95
C ILE A 488 16.53 12.68 7.81
N VAL A 489 16.21 13.83 7.20
CA VAL A 489 15.31 13.89 6.03
C VAL A 489 15.85 13.03 4.89
N THR A 490 17.15 13.03 4.66
CA THR A 490 17.79 12.18 3.64
C THR A 490 17.57 10.68 3.88
N ILE A 491 17.59 10.24 5.14
CA ILE A 491 17.40 8.82 5.50
C ILE A 491 15.92 8.43 5.44
N LEU A 492 15.04 9.33 5.89
CA LEU A 492 13.60 9.05 6.02
C LEU A 492 12.80 9.28 4.74
N ALA A 493 13.22 10.21 3.88
CA ALA A 493 12.47 10.57 2.68
C ALA A 493 12.14 9.39 1.75
N PRO A 494 12.97 8.34 1.59
CA PRO A 494 12.63 7.20 0.76
C PRO A 494 11.65 6.19 1.40
N SER A 495 11.10 6.45 2.61
CA SER A 495 10.28 5.47 3.35
C SER A 495 8.97 5.11 2.66
N TRP A 496 8.46 5.99 1.79
CA TRP A 496 7.26 5.77 0.99
C TRP A 496 7.46 4.79 -0.18
N ILE A 497 8.71 4.56 -0.61
CA ILE A 497 8.99 3.65 -1.73
C ILE A 497 8.75 2.20 -1.31
N ASP A 498 7.90 1.51 -2.10
CA ASP A 498 7.64 0.07 -1.97
C ASP A 498 8.95 -0.74 -2.04
N GLU A 499 9.19 -1.55 -1.00
CA GLU A 499 10.38 -2.37 -0.88
C GLU A 499 10.56 -3.39 -2.01
N ARG A 500 9.48 -3.84 -2.65
CA ARG A 500 9.52 -4.77 -3.78
C ARG A 500 10.19 -4.12 -4.99
N ALA A 501 9.87 -2.86 -5.24
CA ALA A 501 10.37 -2.11 -6.39
C ALA A 501 11.89 -1.90 -6.30
N VAL A 502 12.44 -1.84 -5.08
CA VAL A 502 13.88 -1.65 -4.84
C VAL A 502 14.64 -2.95 -4.56
N ALA A 503 13.95 -4.04 -4.24
CA ALA A 503 14.56 -5.33 -3.94
C ALA A 503 15.51 -5.88 -5.04
N PRO A 504 15.24 -5.70 -6.35
CA PRO A 504 16.15 -6.12 -7.41
C PRO A 504 17.45 -5.32 -7.48
N ILE A 505 17.45 -4.05 -7.05
CA ILE A 505 18.53 -3.08 -7.29
C ILE A 505 19.88 -3.59 -6.74
N PRO A 506 20.01 -4.06 -5.49
CA PRO A 506 21.29 -4.57 -4.98
C PRO A 506 21.82 -5.77 -5.78
N LYS A 507 20.93 -6.66 -6.25
CA LYS A 507 21.31 -7.84 -7.05
C LYS A 507 21.81 -7.41 -8.42
N LEU A 508 21.09 -6.48 -9.05
CA LEU A 508 21.40 -5.97 -10.37
C LEU A 508 22.77 -5.29 -10.43
N VAL A 509 23.13 -4.48 -9.43
CA VAL A 509 24.45 -3.81 -9.42
C VAL A 509 25.65 -4.76 -9.30
N LYS A 510 25.46 -6.05 -8.97
CA LYS A 510 26.54 -7.06 -9.00
C LYS A 510 26.44 -8.04 -10.16
N ARG A 511 25.41 -7.97 -11.01
CA ARG A 511 25.31 -8.77 -12.25
C ARG A 511 26.51 -8.50 -13.18
N PRO A 512 26.75 -9.36 -14.20
CA PRO A 512 27.70 -9.07 -15.27
C PRO A 512 27.49 -7.66 -15.83
N LEU A 513 28.57 -6.96 -16.16
CA LEU A 513 28.58 -5.51 -16.41
C LEU A 513 27.58 -5.09 -17.51
N ILE A 514 27.40 -5.93 -18.52
CA ILE A 514 26.46 -5.71 -19.63
C ILE A 514 24.97 -5.84 -19.25
N ARG A 515 24.65 -6.35 -18.05
CA ARG A 515 23.29 -6.54 -17.51
C ARG A 515 23.01 -5.59 -16.34
N ARG A 516 23.73 -4.47 -16.27
CA ARG A 516 23.59 -3.46 -15.21
C ARG A 516 22.76 -2.27 -15.69
N THR A 517 21.52 -2.53 -16.11
CA THR A 517 20.57 -1.47 -16.44
C THR A 517 19.20 -1.78 -15.90
N MET A 518 18.56 -0.76 -15.33
CA MET A 518 17.20 -0.82 -14.83
C MET A 518 16.38 0.35 -15.39
N CYS A 519 15.06 0.17 -15.43
CA CYS A 519 14.09 1.17 -15.84
C CYS A 519 13.11 1.43 -14.69
N LEU A 520 12.83 2.71 -14.41
CA LEU A 520 11.77 3.16 -13.51
C LEU A 520 10.73 3.91 -14.34
N ASN A 521 9.46 3.66 -14.05
CA ASN A 521 8.33 4.34 -14.66
C ASN A 521 8.09 5.74 -14.04
N SER A 522 9.16 6.52 -13.93
CA SER A 522 9.11 7.91 -13.53
C SER A 522 10.19 8.67 -14.28
N GLU A 523 9.84 9.90 -14.64
CA GLU A 523 10.71 10.86 -15.30
C GLU A 523 11.53 11.69 -14.31
N GLU A 524 11.22 11.60 -13.01
CA GLU A 524 11.75 12.45 -11.96
C GLU A 524 13.08 11.91 -11.36
N PRO A 525 14.20 12.63 -11.50
CA PRO A 525 15.48 12.20 -10.96
C PRO A 525 15.50 12.11 -9.43
N LEU A 526 14.63 12.86 -8.75
CA LEU A 526 14.50 12.82 -7.29
C LEU A 526 13.95 11.47 -6.82
N THR A 527 12.95 10.94 -7.51
CA THR A 527 12.35 9.62 -7.25
C THR A 527 13.38 8.52 -7.42
N ALA A 528 14.12 8.54 -8.52
CA ALA A 528 15.20 7.58 -8.74
C ALA A 528 16.27 7.64 -7.63
N GLU A 529 16.63 8.84 -7.16
CA GLU A 529 17.51 8.97 -5.98
C GLU A 529 16.92 8.32 -4.72
N MET A 530 15.61 8.43 -4.49
CA MET A 530 14.93 7.79 -3.36
C MET A 530 14.95 6.26 -3.49
N TYR A 531 14.65 5.71 -4.66
CA TYR A 531 14.75 4.27 -4.96
C TYR A 531 16.14 3.71 -4.65
N ILE A 532 17.18 4.40 -5.11
CA ILE A 532 18.58 4.03 -4.89
C ILE A 532 18.92 4.03 -3.39
N ARG A 533 18.49 5.06 -2.66
CA ARG A 533 18.76 5.19 -1.22
C ARG A 533 18.02 4.12 -0.42
N ARG A 534 16.75 3.87 -0.74
CA ARG A 534 15.93 2.83 -0.12
C ARG A 534 16.56 1.45 -0.32
N ALA A 535 17.08 1.15 -1.52
CA ALA A 535 17.77 -0.10 -1.81
C ALA A 535 19.07 -0.33 -1.00
N CYS A 536 19.76 0.74 -0.60
CA CYS A 536 21.06 0.65 0.04
C CYS A 536 20.96 0.26 1.54
N ASN A 537 19.89 0.67 2.22
CA ASN A 537 19.63 0.39 3.65
C ASN A 537 20.82 0.72 4.58
N ALA A 538 21.56 1.79 4.26
CA ALA A 538 22.73 2.24 4.99
C ALA A 538 22.92 3.76 4.87
N PHE A 539 23.60 4.36 5.86
CA PHE A 539 24.02 5.76 5.83
C PHE A 539 25.46 5.94 6.33
N PRO A 540 26.35 6.65 5.61
CA PRO A 540 26.14 7.10 4.23
C PRO A 540 25.92 5.89 3.31
N GLY A 541 24.96 5.99 2.41
CA GLY A 541 24.64 4.94 1.45
C GLY A 541 25.56 5.01 0.23
N TRP A 542 25.10 4.43 -0.88
CA TRP A 542 25.78 4.60 -2.16
C TRP A 542 25.91 6.08 -2.52
N GLN A 543 26.96 6.36 -3.28
CA GLN A 543 27.25 7.67 -3.83
C GLN A 543 26.04 8.26 -4.58
N LYS A 544 25.89 9.59 -4.52
CA LYS A 544 24.87 10.31 -5.28
C LYS A 544 24.97 9.94 -6.76
N PRO A 545 23.85 9.72 -7.45
CA PRO A 545 23.90 9.32 -8.85
C PRO A 545 24.33 10.49 -9.74
N ILE A 546 24.98 10.13 -10.86
CA ILE A 546 25.36 11.04 -11.93
C ILE A 546 24.12 11.31 -12.77
N LYS A 547 23.77 12.58 -12.97
CA LYS A 547 22.56 12.98 -13.71
C LYS A 547 22.93 13.31 -15.16
N ALA A 548 22.42 12.53 -16.10
CA ALA A 548 22.54 12.75 -17.54
C ALA A 548 21.16 12.92 -18.18
N LEU A 549 20.54 14.08 -17.93
CA LEU A 549 19.10 14.30 -18.15
C LEU A 549 18.76 15.05 -19.45
N ASN A 550 19.72 15.76 -20.04
CA ASN A 550 19.52 16.57 -21.25
C ASN A 550 20.17 15.89 -22.46
N THR A 551 19.48 14.91 -23.01
CA THR A 551 19.95 14.05 -24.10
C THR A 551 19.26 14.44 -25.41
N SER A 552 19.69 15.56 -26.01
CA SER A 552 19.19 16.01 -27.32
C SER A 552 20.33 16.35 -28.28
N GLY A 553 20.17 16.01 -29.56
CA GLY A 553 21.15 16.28 -30.62
C GLY A 553 21.17 15.21 -31.71
N GLU A 554 21.89 15.50 -32.81
CA GLU A 554 22.07 14.58 -33.94
C GLU A 554 22.98 13.38 -33.60
N ASP A 555 23.90 13.53 -32.64
CA ASP A 555 24.71 12.44 -32.07
C ASP A 555 24.33 12.25 -30.59
N LEU A 556 23.35 11.37 -30.37
CA LEU A 556 22.80 11.09 -29.06
C LEU A 556 23.84 10.43 -28.13
N PHE A 557 24.80 9.66 -28.65
CA PHE A 557 25.85 9.04 -27.84
C PHE A 557 26.81 10.08 -27.27
N GLU A 558 27.33 10.97 -28.12
CA GLU A 558 28.22 12.04 -27.67
C GLU A 558 27.50 13.02 -26.71
N ALA A 559 26.21 13.28 -26.95
CA ALA A 559 25.39 14.11 -26.07
C ALA A 559 25.26 13.47 -24.68
N VAL A 560 24.85 12.20 -24.60
CA VAL A 560 24.76 11.45 -23.33
C VAL A 560 26.12 11.39 -22.63
N GLU A 561 27.18 11.07 -23.37
CA GLU A 561 28.54 10.99 -22.82
C GLU A 561 28.96 12.32 -22.19
N ARG A 562 28.73 13.44 -22.87
CA ARG A 562 29.05 14.78 -22.35
C ARG A 562 28.31 15.07 -21.04
N GLN A 563 27.04 14.68 -20.95
CA GLN A 563 26.24 14.85 -19.73
C GLN A 563 26.74 13.96 -18.58
N ILE A 564 27.15 12.72 -18.86
CA ILE A 564 27.75 11.82 -17.86
C ILE A 564 29.02 12.46 -17.28
N LEU A 565 29.91 12.99 -18.13
CA LEU A 565 31.16 13.61 -17.69
C LEU A 565 30.90 14.89 -16.87
N ALA A 566 29.96 15.73 -17.31
CA ALA A 566 29.55 16.92 -16.57
C ALA A 566 28.92 16.57 -15.21
N GLY A 567 28.04 15.58 -15.18
CA GLY A 567 27.42 15.08 -13.95
C GLY A 567 28.45 14.46 -13.00
N TYR A 568 29.46 13.75 -13.51
CA TYR A 568 30.54 13.20 -12.68
C TYR A 568 31.32 14.29 -11.97
N ARG A 569 31.67 15.38 -12.69
CA ARG A 569 32.33 16.56 -12.09
C ARG A 569 31.49 17.10 -10.95
N LYS A 570 30.27 17.52 -11.25
CA LYS A 570 29.34 18.10 -10.27
C LYS A 570 29.14 17.25 -9.00
N THR A 571 29.21 15.92 -9.13
CA THR A 571 28.97 15.00 -8.02
C THR A 571 30.23 14.62 -7.23
N PHE A 572 31.39 14.46 -7.86
CA PHE A 572 32.54 13.76 -7.25
C PHE A 572 33.85 14.54 -7.18
N VAL A 573 34.06 15.51 -8.05
CA VAL A 573 35.36 16.18 -8.21
C VAL A 573 35.15 17.66 -8.53
N ASP A 574 36.18 18.48 -8.36
CA ASP A 574 36.10 19.88 -8.80
C ASP A 574 36.04 19.97 -10.34
N ASP A 575 35.57 21.11 -10.86
CA ASP A 575 35.27 21.32 -12.29
C ASP A 575 36.49 21.17 -13.23
N ASP A 576 37.71 21.07 -12.69
CA ASP A 576 38.99 21.00 -13.40
C ASP A 576 39.45 19.57 -13.77
N ALA A 577 38.73 18.52 -13.35
CA ALA A 577 39.04 17.15 -13.74
C ALA A 577 38.94 16.94 -15.26
N SER A 578 39.99 16.37 -15.89
CA SER A 578 40.00 16.09 -17.34
C SER A 578 39.02 14.98 -17.76
N ASP A 579 38.45 15.08 -18.96
CA ASP A 579 37.58 14.03 -19.52
C ASP A 579 38.26 12.67 -19.56
N ALA A 580 39.55 12.63 -19.92
CA ALA A 580 40.32 11.39 -19.98
C ALA A 580 40.42 10.69 -18.62
N TYR A 581 40.58 11.47 -17.54
CA TYR A 581 40.58 10.94 -16.18
C TYR A 581 39.21 10.36 -15.80
N ILE A 582 38.13 11.10 -16.04
CA ILE A 582 36.77 10.67 -15.69
C ILE A 582 36.39 9.40 -16.47
N LYS A 583 36.65 9.36 -17.78
CA LYS A 583 36.41 8.18 -18.62
C LYS A 583 37.17 6.95 -18.10
N LYS A 584 38.41 7.14 -17.66
CA LYS A 584 39.20 6.07 -17.02
C LYS A 584 38.54 5.58 -15.73
N GLN A 585 38.03 6.47 -14.88
CA GLN A 585 37.34 6.06 -13.64
C GLN A 585 36.06 5.29 -13.91
N LEU A 586 35.21 5.78 -14.81
CA LEU A 586 33.95 5.14 -15.18
C LEU A 586 34.15 3.80 -15.93
N GLY A 587 35.29 3.64 -16.59
CA GLY A 587 35.66 2.40 -17.29
C GLY A 587 36.22 1.29 -16.39
N ILE A 588 36.53 1.56 -15.12
CA ILE A 588 37.03 0.54 -14.18
C ILE A 588 35.86 -0.30 -13.67
N PRO A 589 35.84 -1.64 -13.88
CA PRO A 589 34.79 -2.51 -13.33
C PRO A 589 34.66 -2.39 -11.81
N ARG A 590 33.45 -2.13 -11.33
CA ARG A 590 33.14 -1.98 -9.90
C ARG A 590 32.32 -3.17 -9.41
N THR A 591 32.97 -4.33 -9.31
CA THR A 591 32.31 -5.59 -8.85
C THR A 591 32.47 -5.82 -7.35
N LYS A 592 33.48 -5.19 -6.72
CA LYS A 592 33.81 -5.34 -5.29
C LYS A 592 33.71 -4.04 -4.48
N ILE A 593 33.37 -2.94 -5.15
CA ILE A 593 33.25 -1.60 -4.57
C ILE A 593 31.93 -0.98 -5.03
N GLU A 594 31.50 0.10 -4.36
CA GLU A 594 30.23 0.77 -4.66
C GLU A 594 30.11 1.13 -6.15
N PRO A 595 28.96 0.86 -6.80
CA PRO A 595 28.78 1.14 -8.22
C PRO A 595 28.63 2.65 -8.46
N TYR A 596 29.05 3.11 -9.64
CA TYR A 596 28.54 4.40 -10.14
C TYR A 596 27.15 4.17 -10.72
N ILE A 597 26.19 5.01 -10.34
CA ILE A 597 24.85 5.00 -10.92
C ILE A 597 24.69 6.24 -11.79
N VAL A 598 24.25 6.05 -13.02
CA VAL A 598 23.94 7.14 -13.96
C VAL A 598 22.44 7.13 -14.23
N LEU A 599 21.77 8.25 -13.94
CA LEU A 599 20.37 8.48 -14.32
C LEU A 599 20.33 9.05 -15.73
N ILE A 600 19.55 8.42 -16.60
CA ILE A 600 19.34 8.85 -17.98
C ILE A 600 17.85 9.02 -18.19
N HIS A 601 17.45 10.15 -18.76
CA HIS A 601 16.05 10.43 -19.06
C HIS A 601 15.72 10.02 -20.50
N GLY A 602 14.56 9.38 -20.68
CA GLY A 602 14.02 8.95 -21.96
C GLY A 602 14.57 7.61 -22.47
N GLU A 603 14.04 7.19 -23.61
CA GLU A 603 14.46 5.98 -24.30
C GLU A 603 15.88 6.13 -24.86
N LEU A 604 16.72 5.12 -24.61
CA LEU A 604 18.00 4.98 -25.31
C LEU A 604 17.85 3.90 -26.35
N ASP A 605 18.28 4.18 -27.57
CA ASP A 605 18.37 3.12 -28.56
C ASP A 605 19.34 2.02 -28.09
N ARG A 606 19.04 0.81 -28.55
CA ARG A 606 19.77 -0.42 -28.21
C ARG A 606 21.28 -0.30 -28.49
N GLU A 607 21.66 0.36 -29.57
CA GLU A 607 23.06 0.46 -29.97
C GLU A 607 23.84 1.40 -29.05
N ILE A 608 23.27 2.56 -28.71
CA ILE A 608 23.84 3.52 -27.78
C ILE A 608 23.98 2.91 -26.39
N LEU A 609 22.94 2.25 -25.88
CA LEU A 609 23.01 1.59 -24.57
C LEU A 609 24.11 0.52 -24.55
N ARG A 610 24.24 -0.28 -25.61
CA ARG A 610 25.33 -1.25 -25.77
C ARG A 610 26.70 -0.58 -25.79
N MET A 611 26.85 0.53 -26.50
CA MET A 611 28.11 1.30 -26.55
C MET A 611 28.47 1.86 -25.17
N LEU A 612 27.51 2.44 -24.45
CA LEU A 612 27.69 2.96 -23.09
C LEU A 612 28.09 1.85 -22.11
N ARG A 613 27.39 0.71 -22.11
CA ARG A 613 27.72 -0.46 -21.27
C ARG A 613 29.11 -1.02 -21.57
N THR A 614 29.54 -1.00 -22.84
CA THR A 614 30.87 -1.49 -23.24
C THR A 614 31.98 -0.54 -22.79
N LYS A 615 31.74 0.77 -22.88
CA LYS A 615 32.72 1.81 -22.54
C LYS A 615 32.85 2.04 -21.04
N TYR A 616 31.73 1.98 -20.32
CA TYR A 616 31.63 2.35 -18.90
C TYR A 616 31.28 1.14 -18.03
N LEU A 617 32.23 0.20 -17.98
CA LEU A 617 32.12 -1.05 -17.23
C LEU A 617 31.95 -0.86 -15.71
N GLY A 618 32.25 0.32 -15.18
CA GLY A 618 32.05 0.69 -13.77
C GLY A 618 30.67 1.23 -13.43
N VAL A 619 29.79 1.37 -14.43
CA VAL A 619 28.51 2.06 -14.31
C VAL A 619 27.33 1.09 -14.35
N THR A 620 26.35 1.36 -13.49
CA THR A 620 24.98 0.85 -13.60
C THR A 620 24.12 1.99 -14.15
N PHE A 621 23.39 1.72 -15.23
CA PHE A 621 22.49 2.70 -15.84
C PHE A 621 21.08 2.57 -15.26
N PHE A 622 20.46 3.72 -15.02
CA PHE A 622 19.10 3.82 -14.49
C PHE A 622 18.32 4.72 -15.44
N LEU A 623 17.42 4.12 -16.22
CA LEU A 623 16.58 4.80 -17.19
C LEU A 623 15.31 5.31 -16.51
N LEU A 624 14.95 6.56 -16.81
CA LEU A 624 13.77 7.27 -16.32
C LEU A 624 12.80 7.41 -17.50
N SER A 625 11.65 6.76 -17.41
CA SER A 625 10.67 6.64 -18.50
C SER A 625 9.27 6.91 -17.98
N SER A 626 8.40 7.46 -18.82
CA SER A 626 6.97 7.55 -18.52
C SER A 626 6.27 6.22 -18.81
N ASP A 627 5.08 5.99 -18.22
CA ASP A 627 4.30 4.77 -18.44
C ASP A 627 4.03 4.51 -19.93
N GLU A 628 3.72 5.57 -20.69
CA GLU A 628 3.39 5.49 -22.12
C GLU A 628 4.57 5.03 -22.99
N SER A 629 5.80 5.21 -22.50
CA SER A 629 7.05 4.86 -23.19
C SER A 629 7.61 3.48 -22.84
N ILE A 630 6.99 2.77 -21.89
CA ILE A 630 7.50 1.45 -21.46
C ILE A 630 6.94 0.34 -22.36
N ASP A 631 7.82 -0.24 -23.17
CA ASP A 631 7.59 -1.52 -23.84
C ASP A 631 8.38 -2.63 -23.11
N GLU A 632 7.69 -3.46 -22.33
CA GLU A 632 8.31 -4.56 -21.58
C GLU A 632 9.07 -5.56 -22.46
N GLN A 633 8.60 -5.82 -23.69
CA GLN A 633 9.27 -6.73 -24.61
C GLN A 633 10.58 -6.13 -25.11
N GLU A 634 10.58 -4.83 -25.40
CA GLU A 634 11.79 -4.12 -25.79
C GLU A 634 12.81 -4.07 -24.64
N LEU A 635 12.36 -3.79 -23.41
CA LEU A 635 13.23 -3.79 -22.24
C LEU A 635 13.91 -5.16 -22.04
N GLU A 636 13.14 -6.25 -22.13
CA GLU A 636 13.66 -7.61 -21.99
C GLU A 636 14.69 -7.95 -23.09
N GLN A 637 14.41 -7.61 -24.35
CA GLN A 637 15.33 -7.82 -25.49
C GLN A 637 16.66 -7.06 -25.35
N ASN A 638 16.68 -6.04 -24.51
CA ASN A 638 17.83 -5.16 -24.26
C ASN A 638 18.54 -5.42 -22.91
N ASP A 639 18.21 -6.51 -22.21
CA ASP A 639 18.71 -6.82 -20.86
C ASP A 639 18.49 -5.62 -19.89
N ILE A 640 17.34 -4.95 -19.98
CA ILE A 640 16.93 -3.87 -19.05
C ILE A 640 15.90 -4.44 -18.09
N GLU A 641 16.15 -4.32 -16.79
CA GLU A 641 15.18 -4.77 -15.77
C GLU A 641 14.21 -3.64 -15.45
N LEU A 642 12.91 -3.84 -15.72
CA LEU A 642 11.86 -2.96 -15.22
C LEU A 642 11.70 -3.16 -13.71
N LEU A 643 11.71 -2.07 -12.95
CA LEU A 643 11.45 -2.12 -11.51
C LEU A 643 9.95 -2.29 -11.25
N LEU A 644 9.61 -3.33 -10.48
CA LEU A 644 8.23 -3.70 -10.20
C LEU A 644 7.98 -3.83 -8.69
N PRO A 645 6.80 -3.43 -8.18
CA PRO A 645 5.65 -2.90 -8.92
C PRO A 645 5.93 -1.53 -9.56
N LEU A 646 5.14 -1.20 -10.58
CA LEU A 646 5.14 0.14 -11.17
C LEU A 646 4.74 1.17 -10.11
N LEU A 647 5.40 2.32 -10.14
CA LEU A 647 5.10 3.48 -9.32
C LEU A 647 3.74 4.07 -9.71
N ASP A 648 2.90 4.40 -8.73
CA ASP A 648 1.73 5.25 -8.94
C ASP A 648 2.17 6.72 -8.98
N HIS A 649 1.94 7.39 -10.10
CA HIS A 649 2.29 8.81 -10.30
C HIS A 649 1.59 9.75 -9.30
N LEU A 650 0.41 9.39 -8.78
CA LEU A 650 -0.23 10.19 -7.73
C LEU A 650 0.50 10.05 -6.40
N GLU A 651 0.96 8.85 -6.08
CA GLU A 651 1.77 8.61 -4.88
C GLU A 651 3.11 9.34 -4.97
N GLU A 652 3.72 9.38 -6.15
CA GLU A 652 4.93 10.17 -6.44
C GLU A 652 4.71 11.67 -6.19
N ASP A 653 3.64 12.24 -6.75
CA ASP A 653 3.28 13.65 -6.59
C ASP A 653 3.05 14.03 -5.12
N ASP A 654 2.31 13.19 -4.39
CA ASP A 654 2.04 13.38 -2.96
C ASP A 654 3.34 13.29 -2.14
N ALA A 655 4.17 12.28 -2.40
CA ALA A 655 5.44 12.10 -1.72
C ALA A 655 6.41 13.25 -1.98
N HIS A 656 6.49 13.75 -3.21
CA HIS A 656 7.27 14.94 -3.55
C HIS A 656 6.76 16.19 -2.84
N SER A 657 5.45 16.38 -2.81
CA SER A 657 4.82 17.51 -2.11
C SER A 657 5.18 17.50 -0.62
N ILE A 658 5.08 16.34 0.04
CA ILE A 658 5.44 16.19 1.46
C ILE A 658 6.96 16.37 1.64
N TYR A 659 7.79 15.78 0.79
CA TYR A 659 9.24 15.94 0.85
C TYR A 659 9.66 17.41 0.80
N TRP A 660 9.10 18.20 -0.12
CA TRP A 660 9.40 19.63 -0.21
C TRP A 660 8.87 20.41 0.99
N ALA A 661 7.72 20.04 1.55
CA ALA A 661 7.23 20.61 2.80
C ALA A 661 8.21 20.36 3.96
N ILE A 662 8.73 19.13 4.09
CA ILE A 662 9.76 18.78 5.08
C ILE A 662 11.03 19.62 4.88
N ARG A 663 11.52 19.71 3.64
CA ARG A 663 12.71 20.50 3.30
C ARG A 663 12.52 21.99 3.64
N LYS A 664 11.32 22.51 3.44
CA LYS A 664 10.96 23.89 3.82
C LYS A 664 11.00 24.07 5.34
N VAL A 665 10.40 23.16 6.11
CA VAL A 665 10.47 23.17 7.59
C VAL A 665 11.92 23.22 8.08
N VAL A 666 12.78 22.36 7.52
CA VAL A 666 14.21 22.36 7.86
C VAL A 666 14.84 23.70 7.52
N LYS A 667 14.64 24.22 6.30
CA LYS A 667 15.23 25.50 5.87
C LYS A 667 14.78 26.68 6.75
N ASP A 668 13.49 26.77 7.03
CA ASP A 668 12.89 27.88 7.80
C ASP A 668 13.39 27.86 9.26
N SER A 669 13.71 26.68 9.80
CA SER A 669 14.27 26.52 11.16
C SER A 669 15.65 27.14 11.36
N PHE A 670 16.42 27.38 10.27
CA PHE A 670 17.80 27.89 10.32
C PHE A 670 17.99 29.23 9.58
N SER A 671 16.91 29.86 9.13
CA SER A 671 16.95 31.10 8.33
C SER A 671 16.95 32.39 9.18
N TYR A 672 17.43 32.35 10.43
CA TYR A 672 17.43 33.47 11.37
C TYR A 672 18.83 34.00 11.70
#